data_AF-A0A1F5S7Z3-F1
#
_entry.id   AF-A0A1F5S7Z3-F1
#
_cell.length_a   1.000
_cell.length_b   1.000
_cell.length_c   1.000
_cell.angle_alpha   90.00
_cell.angle_beta   90.00
_cell.angle_gamma   90.00
#
_symmetry.space_group_name_H-M   'P 1'
#
loop_
_entity.id
_entity.type
_entity.pdbx_description
1 polymer ?
#
loop_
_entity_poly.entity_id
_entity_poly.type
_entity_poly.pdbx_seq_one_letter_code
_entity_poly.pdbx_strand_id
1 'polypeptide(L)'
;MLTPLLVFRSLLFPFITSKAFYFRIIIELLAAVYLLFIYQYPNYIPRKNALTAAIFIFSGIFVLTSFTGIDFNLSFWSDIERMEGAFGFLHLALYFIIIMTVFRSKEDWHKLLHIFWGVLIALCLYGLGQKIGINGLLLSGDVRISSTLGNSAYLGGMALFSISLSLLFFLKAKHLLLKISYALVLIFNLIILLFTGTRGAYLGFAAGIFLCLLLYAILMKNKKMRMVLAAILCFFILGGALLILNSEKPIVKENYYLYRLSHFSFKDATLNTRLISWKAGLRGFLERPVFGVGSGNYAYFFDKYFPPIFYSYTSSQTYFDHAHNTLVDIITTMGIFGILSYLAIWAIIVFYLISNFKENNIDLNEFVILASLLAAYFIQNIFVFDCLASFIAFFIFLGYIAYPIYNQSAVHFERENVKRKFNPGAACIVFAFSSFLIINYNLIPAKAMTESVRGQYEIIGNRDLVKGYELYKKSLSHGTVLDRDIRSSFINILISNGYAFFKSDKDKFLQGLDFAISLGEKNLSLNNEDTMMNLQLGQLYNLKGQATESGFDLSRGEFYLRKALSLSPGRLQIHFLLAQNRLLAGDKEEAVRILEKAKSLNSEYAECYTTLLKAYIYLGDHEKAYNLIWEAIAGKIGGFGEEENIYEATNYFMQKKEYDKLEVLYEWLLERDSENAFLMARLAAVYANLGKTEEAREMVNAAVELDPGLEEDGERFLEGLK
;
A
#
# COMPACT_ATOMS: atom_id res chain seq x y z
N MET A 1 -8.86 2.45 22.41
CA MET A 1 -9.68 1.29 21.96
C MET A 1 -10.61 1.65 20.82
N LEU A 2 -11.35 2.77 20.88
CA LEU A 2 -12.24 3.20 19.78
C LEU A 2 -11.52 3.72 18.54
N THR A 3 -10.22 4.02 18.64
CA THR A 3 -9.37 4.53 17.57
C THR A 3 -9.61 3.88 16.20
N PRO A 4 -9.70 2.54 16.05
CA PRO A 4 -9.89 1.92 14.74
C PRO A 4 -11.18 2.34 14.01
N LEU A 5 -12.21 2.81 14.73
CA LEU A 5 -13.51 3.18 14.15
C LEU A 5 -13.56 4.60 13.60
N LEU A 6 -12.56 5.44 13.90
CA LEU A 6 -12.62 6.87 13.63
C LEU A 6 -12.15 7.22 12.21
N VAL A 7 -12.95 8.05 11.53
CA VAL A 7 -12.64 8.63 10.22
C VAL A 7 -13.27 10.03 10.10
N PHE A 8 -12.45 11.07 10.04
CA PHE A 8 -12.84 12.47 9.86
C PHE A 8 -12.49 12.94 8.45
N ARG A 9 -13.52 13.21 7.62
CA ARG A 9 -13.35 13.57 6.19
C ARG A 9 -12.63 14.91 5.94
N SER A 10 -12.49 15.73 6.97
CA SER A 10 -11.85 17.05 6.90
C SER A 10 -10.32 17.00 6.96
N LEU A 11 -9.72 15.81 7.05
CA LEU A 11 -8.28 15.61 7.12
C LEU A 11 -7.76 14.98 5.83
N LEU A 12 -6.52 15.29 5.48
CA LEU A 12 -5.79 14.54 4.45
C LEU A 12 -5.59 13.10 4.93
N PHE A 13 -5.74 12.12 4.03
CA PHE A 13 -5.68 10.68 4.34
C PHE A 13 -6.51 10.30 5.58
N PRO A 14 -7.84 10.51 5.53
CA PRO A 14 -8.70 10.49 6.71
C PRO A 14 -8.76 9.11 7.39
N PHE A 15 -8.50 8.03 6.66
CA PHE A 15 -8.42 6.69 7.23
C PHE A 15 -7.26 6.50 8.22
N ILE A 16 -6.20 7.32 8.14
CA ILE A 16 -4.99 7.20 8.95
C ILE A 16 -4.88 8.35 9.95
N THR A 17 -4.90 9.59 9.45
CA THR A 17 -4.69 10.80 10.28
C THR A 17 -5.71 10.93 11.40
N SER A 18 -6.97 10.58 11.15
CA SER A 18 -8.03 10.58 12.17
C SER A 18 -7.71 9.70 13.36
N LYS A 19 -7.11 8.53 13.09
CA LYS A 19 -6.75 7.54 14.10
C LYS A 19 -5.51 8.00 14.85
N ALA A 20 -4.50 8.45 14.12
CA ALA A 20 -3.23 8.88 14.68
C ALA A 20 -3.40 10.08 15.62
N PHE A 21 -4.07 11.16 15.18
CA PHE A 21 -4.31 12.33 16.04
C PHE A 21 -5.14 11.97 17.26
N TYR A 22 -6.25 11.25 17.08
CA TYR A 22 -7.08 10.85 18.22
C TYR A 22 -6.28 9.98 19.22
N PHE A 23 -5.54 8.99 18.72
CA PHE A 23 -4.73 8.13 19.57
C PHE A 23 -3.67 8.91 20.33
N ARG A 24 -2.88 9.74 19.64
CA ARG A 24 -1.82 10.55 20.25
C ARG A 24 -2.39 11.47 21.33
N ILE A 25 -3.46 12.22 21.05
CA ILE A 25 -4.12 13.11 22.02
C ILE A 25 -4.56 12.34 23.28
N ILE A 26 -5.24 11.20 23.09
CA ILE A 26 -5.71 10.39 24.23
C ILE A 26 -4.52 9.83 25.01
N ILE A 27 -3.48 9.36 24.35
CA ILE A 27 -2.29 8.83 25.02
C ILE A 27 -1.51 9.93 25.75
N GLU A 28 -1.37 11.13 25.19
CA GLU A 28 -0.71 12.27 25.84
C GLU A 28 -1.46 12.73 27.10
N LEU A 29 -2.80 12.73 27.07
CA LEU A 29 -3.63 13.00 28.24
C LEU A 29 -3.48 11.89 29.30
N LEU A 30 -3.55 10.63 28.88
CA LEU A 30 -3.37 9.49 29.77
C LEU A 30 -1.94 9.44 30.33
N ALA A 31 -0.93 9.90 29.59
CA ALA A 31 0.45 10.02 30.05
C ALA A 31 0.54 10.97 31.25
N ALA A 32 -0.09 12.15 31.15
CA ALA A 32 -0.09 13.13 32.22
C ALA A 32 -0.72 12.55 33.50
N VAL A 33 -1.89 11.92 33.36
CA VAL A 33 -2.57 11.23 34.46
C VAL A 33 -1.70 10.10 35.02
N TYR A 34 -1.10 9.29 34.14
CA TYR A 34 -0.25 8.16 34.49
C TYR A 34 0.99 8.60 35.28
N LEU A 35 1.71 9.62 34.82
CA LEU A 35 2.91 10.15 35.49
C LEU A 35 2.60 10.65 36.90
N LEU A 36 1.48 11.35 37.08
CA LEU A 36 1.03 11.80 38.40
C LEU A 36 0.59 10.63 39.28
N PHE A 37 -0.09 9.66 38.69
CA PHE A 37 -0.51 8.45 39.37
C PHE A 37 0.68 7.64 39.90
N ILE A 38 1.69 7.36 39.07
CA ILE A 38 2.87 6.61 39.52
C ILE A 38 3.78 7.42 40.45
N TYR A 39 3.78 8.76 40.35
CA TYR A 39 4.47 9.61 41.31
C TYR A 39 3.83 9.50 42.70
N GLN A 40 2.49 9.55 42.76
CA GLN A 40 1.74 9.43 44.01
C GLN A 40 1.76 8.00 44.57
N TYR A 41 1.76 7.00 43.67
CA TYR A 41 1.72 5.58 43.98
C TYR A 41 2.87 4.82 43.29
N PRO A 42 4.13 4.97 43.75
CA PRO A 42 5.31 4.36 43.10
C PRO A 42 5.25 2.84 42.97
N ASN A 43 4.53 2.17 43.88
CA ASN A 43 4.32 0.71 43.85
C ASN A 43 3.52 0.24 42.63
N TYR A 44 2.90 1.16 41.88
CA TYR A 44 2.13 0.84 40.69
C TYR A 44 2.96 0.86 39.41
N ILE A 45 4.21 1.34 39.45
CA ILE A 45 5.11 1.29 38.29
C ILE A 45 5.27 -0.18 37.84
N PRO A 46 5.03 -0.50 36.55
CA PRO A 46 5.25 -1.85 36.04
C PRO A 46 6.69 -2.28 36.32
N ARG A 47 6.87 -3.46 36.91
CA ARG A 47 8.20 -3.98 37.20
C ARG A 47 8.99 -4.20 35.92
N LYS A 48 10.31 -4.07 36.00
CA LYS A 48 11.18 -4.42 34.87
C LYS A 48 11.00 -5.91 34.56
N ASN A 49 10.60 -6.20 33.33
CA ASN A 49 10.62 -7.55 32.80
C ASN A 49 11.19 -7.57 31.39
N ALA A 50 11.45 -8.77 30.87
CA ALA A 50 12.10 -8.93 29.57
C ALA A 50 11.28 -8.30 28.44
N LEU A 51 9.94 -8.44 28.46
CA LEU A 51 9.08 -7.89 27.41
C LEU A 51 9.10 -6.35 27.38
N THR A 52 8.96 -5.70 28.53
CA THR A 52 9.05 -4.24 28.63
C THR A 52 10.43 -3.76 28.22
N ALA A 53 11.50 -4.43 28.68
CA ALA A 53 12.85 -4.11 28.24
C ALA A 53 12.99 -4.22 26.71
N ALA A 54 12.48 -5.30 26.09
CA ALA A 54 12.53 -5.49 24.64
C ALA A 54 11.75 -4.40 23.88
N ILE A 55 10.55 -4.04 24.32
CA ILE A 55 9.76 -2.96 23.72
C ILE A 55 10.49 -1.61 23.82
N PHE A 56 11.09 -1.31 24.96
CA PHE A 56 11.86 -0.07 25.16
C PHE A 56 13.16 -0.04 24.36
N ILE A 57 13.87 -1.18 24.28
CA ILE A 57 15.07 -1.31 23.44
C ILE A 57 14.69 -1.10 21.97
N PHE A 58 13.64 -1.77 21.49
CA PHE A 58 13.15 -1.58 20.12
C PHE A 58 12.73 -0.12 19.88
N SER A 59 12.00 0.51 20.81
CA SER A 59 11.62 1.92 20.72
C SER A 59 12.84 2.86 20.71
N GLY A 60 13.85 2.57 21.53
CA GLY A 60 15.09 3.33 21.58
C GLY A 60 15.91 3.20 20.30
N ILE A 61 15.98 2.00 19.71
CA ILE A 61 16.58 1.77 18.40
C ILE A 61 15.78 2.51 17.33
N PHE A 62 14.45 2.49 17.38
CA PHE A 62 13.60 3.24 16.47
C PHE A 62 13.96 4.72 16.49
N VAL A 63 13.97 5.36 17.67
CA VAL A 63 14.36 6.77 17.83
C VAL A 63 15.78 7.02 17.35
N LEU A 64 16.75 6.16 17.71
CA LEU A 64 18.14 6.28 17.28
C LEU A 64 18.25 6.25 15.75
N THR A 65 17.57 5.30 15.10
CA THR A 65 17.57 5.15 13.64
C THR A 65 16.89 6.32 12.94
N SER A 66 16.02 7.08 13.61
CA SER A 66 15.50 8.34 13.06
C SER A 66 16.59 9.39 12.88
N PHE A 67 17.58 9.45 13.78
CA PHE A 67 18.69 10.40 13.68
C PHE A 67 19.81 9.93 12.74
N THR A 68 20.04 8.62 12.66
CA THR A 68 21.06 8.05 11.76
C THR A 68 20.54 7.77 10.35
N GLY A 69 19.23 7.90 10.15
CA GLY A 69 18.54 7.71 8.87
C GLY A 69 18.82 8.83 7.87
N ILE A 70 18.37 8.63 6.63
CA ILE A 70 18.60 9.60 5.54
C ILE A 70 17.66 10.80 5.60
N ASP A 71 16.48 10.63 6.21
CA ASP A 71 15.47 11.67 6.36
C ASP A 71 14.86 11.57 7.76
N PHE A 72 15.29 12.48 8.64
CA PHE A 72 14.80 12.54 10.02
C PHE A 72 13.31 12.87 10.09
N ASN A 73 12.80 13.71 9.19
CA ASN A 73 11.39 14.12 9.23
C ASN A 73 10.48 12.91 9.01
N LEU A 74 10.77 12.10 7.99
CA LEU A 74 10.04 10.84 7.76
C LEU A 74 10.25 9.83 8.89
N SER A 75 11.48 9.63 9.35
CA SER A 75 11.72 8.60 10.36
C SER A 75 11.15 8.91 11.73
N PHE A 76 11.11 10.19 12.11
CA PHE A 76 10.58 10.60 13.41
C PHE A 76 9.08 10.86 13.38
N TRP A 77 8.59 11.62 12.40
CA TRP A 77 7.18 12.04 12.32
C TRP A 77 6.32 11.13 11.44
N SER A 78 6.93 10.49 10.42
CA SER A 78 6.28 9.80 9.30
C SER A 78 5.45 10.73 8.42
N ASP A 79 5.08 10.24 7.24
CA ASP A 79 4.10 10.87 6.36
C ASP A 79 2.67 10.69 6.88
N ILE A 80 1.74 11.40 6.24
CA ILE A 80 0.32 11.38 6.61
C ILE A 80 -0.43 10.11 6.17
N GLU A 81 0.14 9.31 5.27
CA GLU A 81 -0.43 8.04 4.83
C GLU A 81 -0.13 6.89 5.80
N ARG A 82 0.84 7.06 6.71
CA ARG A 82 1.24 6.06 7.70
C ARG A 82 1.15 6.57 9.14
N MET A 83 1.68 7.76 9.44
CA MET A 83 1.74 8.34 10.80
C MET A 83 2.43 7.41 11.83
N GLU A 84 3.37 6.59 11.38
CA GLU A 84 3.98 5.45 12.11
C GLU A 84 5.46 5.64 12.45
N GLY A 85 5.95 6.88 12.39
CA GLY A 85 7.31 7.23 12.75
C GLY A 85 7.59 7.03 14.24
N ALA A 86 8.83 7.29 14.67
CA ALA A 86 9.25 7.11 16.06
C ALA A 86 8.31 7.81 17.07
N PHE A 87 7.80 9.00 16.73
CA PHE A 87 6.81 9.71 17.54
C PHE A 87 5.55 8.86 17.76
N GLY A 88 4.98 8.29 16.70
CA GLY A 88 3.82 7.39 16.81
C GLY A 88 4.13 6.12 17.61
N PHE A 89 5.30 5.53 17.39
CA PHE A 89 5.70 4.31 18.10
C PHE A 89 5.94 4.55 19.61
N LEU A 90 6.50 5.69 20.01
CA LEU A 90 6.64 6.06 21.42
C LEU A 90 5.28 6.15 22.13
N HIS A 91 4.23 6.60 21.44
CA HIS A 91 2.86 6.56 21.99
C HIS A 91 2.35 5.13 22.15
N LEU A 92 2.73 4.19 21.29
CA LEU A 92 2.40 2.77 21.45
C LEU A 92 3.15 2.14 22.63
N ALA A 93 4.43 2.45 22.81
CA ALA A 93 5.20 2.01 23.98
C ALA A 93 4.61 2.56 25.30
N LEU A 94 4.21 3.82 25.31
CA LEU A 94 3.51 4.44 26.44
C LEU A 94 2.13 3.81 26.67
N TYR A 95 1.37 3.58 25.60
CA TYR A 95 0.08 2.87 25.67
C TYR A 95 0.24 1.49 26.34
N PHE A 96 1.26 0.72 25.95
CA PHE A 96 1.56 -0.58 26.53
C PHE A 96 1.79 -0.50 28.05
N ILE A 97 2.60 0.45 28.50
CA ILE A 97 2.88 0.65 29.93
C ILE A 97 1.61 1.04 30.68
N ILE A 98 0.80 1.92 30.12
CA ILE A 98 -0.44 2.38 30.75
C ILE A 98 -1.39 1.20 30.92
N ILE A 99 -1.62 0.38 29.89
CA ILE A 99 -2.52 -0.78 30.02
C ILE A 99 -1.96 -1.81 31.01
N MET A 100 -0.65 -2.05 31.02
CA MET A 100 -0.03 -2.96 31.99
C MET A 100 -0.12 -2.45 33.44
N THR A 101 -0.17 -1.13 33.63
CA THR A 101 -0.34 -0.52 34.95
C THR A 101 -1.79 -0.62 35.41
N VAL A 102 -2.75 -0.36 34.52
CA VAL A 102 -4.17 -0.22 34.84
C VAL A 102 -4.86 -1.58 34.96
N PHE A 103 -4.66 -2.48 34.00
CA PHE A 103 -5.32 -3.79 33.96
C PHE A 103 -4.46 -4.82 34.68
N ARG A 104 -4.88 -5.22 35.89
CA ARG A 104 -4.08 -6.09 36.77
C ARG A 104 -4.73 -7.43 37.01
N SER A 105 -6.04 -7.50 37.13
CA SER A 105 -6.72 -8.75 37.39
C SER A 105 -7.14 -9.44 36.09
N LYS A 106 -7.37 -10.76 36.16
CA LYS A 106 -7.95 -11.54 35.07
C LYS A 106 -9.29 -10.96 34.62
N GLU A 107 -10.09 -10.43 35.55
CA GLU A 107 -11.38 -9.79 35.25
C GLU A 107 -11.20 -8.49 34.45
N ASP A 108 -10.25 -7.63 34.83
CA ASP A 108 -9.95 -6.38 34.12
C ASP A 108 -9.56 -6.66 32.66
N TRP A 109 -8.67 -7.64 32.47
CA TRP A 109 -8.25 -8.07 31.14
C TRP A 109 -9.38 -8.70 30.33
N HIS A 110 -10.24 -9.53 30.94
CA HIS A 110 -11.40 -10.06 30.25
C HIS A 110 -12.37 -8.95 29.82
N LYS A 111 -12.65 -7.95 30.68
CA LYS A 111 -13.46 -6.78 30.31
C LYS A 111 -12.85 -6.02 29.13
N LEU A 112 -11.54 -5.79 29.18
CA LEU A 112 -10.79 -5.15 28.10
C LEU A 112 -10.96 -5.92 26.77
N LEU A 113 -10.77 -7.24 26.78
CA LEU A 113 -10.91 -8.07 25.59
C LEU A 113 -12.34 -8.09 25.04
N HIS A 114 -13.38 -8.08 25.88
CA HIS A 114 -14.78 -8.01 25.41
C HIS A 114 -15.11 -6.65 24.79
N ILE A 115 -14.66 -5.55 25.40
CA ILE A 115 -14.82 -4.20 24.83
C ILE A 115 -14.10 -4.12 23.48
N PHE A 116 -12.86 -4.62 23.41
CA PHE A 116 -12.10 -4.64 22.17
C PHE A 116 -12.76 -5.51 21.10
N TRP A 117 -13.27 -6.68 21.48
CA TRP A 117 -14.04 -7.55 20.59
C TRP A 117 -15.27 -6.84 20.01
N GLY A 118 -15.99 -6.06 20.82
CA GLY A 118 -17.09 -5.21 20.33
C GLY A 118 -16.64 -4.19 19.27
N VAL A 119 -15.45 -3.59 19.45
CA VAL A 119 -14.84 -2.70 18.43
C VAL A 119 -14.52 -3.46 17.14
N LEU A 120 -13.98 -4.67 17.24
CA LEU A 120 -13.68 -5.52 16.07
C LEU A 120 -14.96 -5.91 15.31
N ILE A 121 -16.04 -6.24 16.01
CA ILE A 121 -17.35 -6.49 15.40
C ILE A 121 -17.85 -5.24 14.66
N ALA A 122 -17.74 -4.06 15.27
CA ALA A 122 -18.15 -2.81 14.63
C ALA A 122 -17.35 -2.51 13.35
N LEU A 123 -16.05 -2.80 13.32
CA LEU A 123 -15.24 -2.72 12.09
C LEU A 123 -15.77 -3.66 11.01
N CYS A 124 -16.06 -4.90 11.36
CA CYS A 124 -16.57 -5.92 10.45
C CYS A 124 -17.97 -5.54 9.92
N LEU A 125 -18.84 -4.99 10.76
CA LEU A 125 -20.16 -4.49 10.37
C LEU A 125 -20.06 -3.30 9.40
N TYR A 126 -19.14 -2.36 9.64
CA TYR A 126 -18.90 -1.26 8.69
C TYR A 126 -18.43 -1.80 7.33
N GLY A 127 -17.51 -2.79 7.32
CA GLY A 127 -17.06 -3.46 6.09
C GLY A 127 -18.22 -4.15 5.35
N LEU A 128 -19.12 -4.83 6.08
CA LEU A 128 -20.33 -5.40 5.48
C LEU A 128 -21.21 -4.30 4.87
N GLY A 129 -21.38 -3.18 5.57
CA GLY A 129 -22.13 -2.03 5.08
C GLY A 129 -21.59 -1.50 3.76
N GLN A 130 -20.27 -1.45 3.58
CA GLN A 130 -19.64 -1.10 2.30
C GLN A 130 -19.99 -2.14 1.22
N LYS A 131 -19.98 -3.44 1.54
CA LYS A 131 -20.28 -4.51 0.58
C LYS A 131 -21.71 -4.46 0.04
N ILE A 132 -22.67 -4.15 0.90
CA ILE A 132 -24.09 -4.09 0.52
C ILE A 132 -24.53 -2.72 0.00
N GLY A 133 -23.61 -1.75 -0.10
CA GLY A 133 -23.87 -0.44 -0.70
C GLY A 133 -24.62 0.55 0.18
N ILE A 134 -24.39 0.54 1.51
CA ILE A 134 -24.98 1.57 2.39
C ILE A 134 -24.43 2.95 2.01
N ASN A 135 -25.33 3.84 1.60
CA ASN A 135 -25.00 5.22 1.24
C ASN A 135 -24.34 5.98 2.40
N GLY A 136 -23.33 6.79 2.08
CA GLY A 136 -22.63 7.62 3.04
C GLY A 136 -21.47 6.93 3.77
N LEU A 137 -21.22 5.64 3.55
CA LEU A 137 -19.98 5.01 3.98
C LEU A 137 -18.83 5.41 3.04
N LEU A 138 -17.63 5.58 3.59
CA LEU A 138 -16.46 5.89 2.79
C LEU A 138 -16.01 4.63 2.07
N LEU A 139 -15.84 4.71 0.76
CA LEU A 139 -15.33 3.63 -0.07
C LEU A 139 -13.83 3.85 -0.32
N SER A 140 -13.05 2.77 -0.32
CA SER A 140 -11.64 2.81 -0.70
C SER A 140 -11.42 2.60 -2.21
N GLY A 141 -12.48 2.52 -3.01
CA GLY A 141 -12.40 2.37 -4.48
C GLY A 141 -12.14 0.95 -4.99
N ASP A 142 -12.26 -0.08 -4.15
CA ASP A 142 -12.00 -1.48 -4.49
C ASP A 142 -13.27 -2.33 -4.30
N VAL A 143 -13.39 -3.45 -5.05
CA VAL A 143 -14.42 -4.48 -4.84
C VAL A 143 -14.28 -5.15 -3.46
N ARG A 144 -13.06 -5.09 -2.89
CA ARG A 144 -12.73 -5.56 -1.55
C ARG A 144 -13.22 -4.60 -0.48
N ILE A 145 -13.72 -5.15 0.62
CA ILE A 145 -14.08 -4.34 1.80
C ILE A 145 -12.83 -3.92 2.56
N SER A 146 -12.85 -2.70 3.08
CA SER A 146 -11.71 -2.07 3.77
C SER A 146 -12.08 -1.47 5.13
N SER A 147 -13.38 -1.42 5.44
CA SER A 147 -13.94 -0.78 6.63
C SER A 147 -13.50 0.68 6.79
N THR A 148 -13.55 1.19 8.01
CA THR A 148 -12.96 2.47 8.41
C THR A 148 -11.43 2.46 8.39
N LEU A 149 -10.78 1.33 8.08
CA LEU A 149 -9.32 1.23 7.97
C LEU A 149 -8.80 1.67 6.60
N GLY A 150 -9.66 1.76 5.58
CA GLY A 150 -9.28 2.21 4.25
C GLY A 150 -8.41 1.24 3.44
N ASN A 151 -8.03 0.10 4.02
CA ASN A 151 -7.24 -0.95 3.37
C ASN A 151 -7.77 -2.35 3.74
N SER A 152 -8.02 -3.19 2.74
CA SER A 152 -8.55 -4.55 2.95
C SER A 152 -7.59 -5.46 3.72
N ALA A 153 -6.28 -5.24 3.60
CA ALA A 153 -5.28 -6.04 4.29
C ALA A 153 -5.26 -5.75 5.80
N TYR A 154 -5.43 -4.49 6.19
CA TYR A 154 -5.57 -4.11 7.60
C TYR A 154 -6.85 -4.72 8.20
N LEU A 155 -7.97 -4.69 7.47
CA LEU A 155 -9.21 -5.34 7.91
C LEU A 155 -9.03 -6.86 8.05
N GLY A 156 -8.31 -7.50 7.12
CA GLY A 156 -7.97 -8.91 7.19
C GLY A 156 -7.23 -9.26 8.48
N GLY A 157 -6.23 -8.47 8.85
CA GLY A 157 -5.51 -8.62 10.12
C GLY A 157 -6.40 -8.45 11.35
N MET A 158 -7.23 -7.42 11.36
CA MET A 158 -8.17 -7.18 12.47
C MET A 158 -9.22 -8.30 12.60
N ALA A 159 -9.63 -8.92 11.48
CA ALA A 159 -10.51 -10.06 11.48
C ALA A 159 -9.87 -11.29 12.15
N LEU A 160 -8.56 -11.52 12.00
CA LEU A 160 -7.85 -12.61 12.70
C LEU A 160 -7.99 -12.48 14.22
N PHE A 161 -7.76 -11.28 14.77
CA PHE A 161 -7.97 -11.01 16.20
C PHE A 161 -9.43 -11.28 16.63
N SER A 162 -10.39 -10.85 15.82
CA SER A 162 -11.82 -11.02 16.10
C SER A 162 -12.26 -12.48 16.10
N ILE A 163 -11.78 -13.26 15.13
CA ILE A 163 -12.01 -14.69 15.01
C ILE A 163 -11.45 -15.42 16.23
N SER A 164 -10.20 -15.13 16.63
CA SER A 164 -9.58 -15.75 17.79
C SER A 164 -10.30 -15.44 19.09
N LEU A 165 -10.75 -14.19 19.31
CA LEU A 165 -11.55 -13.83 20.49
C LEU A 165 -12.93 -14.50 20.48
N SER A 166 -13.60 -14.54 19.32
CA SER A 166 -14.91 -15.19 19.18
C SER A 166 -14.81 -16.68 19.51
N LEU A 167 -13.76 -17.35 19.02
CA LEU A 167 -13.51 -18.76 19.33
C LEU A 167 -13.16 -18.96 20.82
N LEU A 168 -12.34 -18.09 21.41
CA LEU A 168 -11.98 -18.17 22.82
C LEU A 168 -13.21 -18.03 23.72
N PHE A 169 -14.04 -17.02 23.47
CA PHE A 169 -15.26 -16.80 24.24
C PHE A 169 -16.29 -17.91 24.01
N PHE A 170 -16.41 -18.43 22.78
CA PHE A 170 -17.25 -19.60 22.48
C PHE A 170 -16.86 -20.83 23.31
N LEU A 171 -15.56 -21.13 23.42
CA LEU A 171 -15.07 -22.28 24.20
C LEU A 171 -15.19 -22.09 25.71
N LYS A 172 -15.18 -20.84 26.19
CA LYS A 172 -15.34 -20.51 27.62
C LYS A 172 -16.79 -20.29 28.05
N ALA A 173 -17.71 -20.08 27.12
CA ALA A 173 -19.11 -19.81 27.41
C ALA A 173 -19.79 -21.03 28.05
N LYS A 174 -20.37 -20.82 29.23
CA LYS A 174 -21.20 -21.83 29.93
C LYS A 174 -22.67 -21.78 29.50
N HIS A 175 -23.18 -20.60 29.16
CA HIS A 175 -24.58 -20.40 28.78
C HIS A 175 -24.78 -20.60 27.27
N LEU A 176 -25.82 -21.36 26.89
CA LEU A 176 -26.11 -21.71 25.51
C LEU A 176 -26.33 -20.47 24.62
N LEU A 177 -27.08 -19.48 25.09
CA LEU A 177 -27.34 -18.25 24.31
C LEU A 177 -26.05 -17.47 24.00
N LEU A 178 -25.17 -17.31 25.00
CA LEU A 178 -23.87 -16.68 24.79
C LEU A 178 -23.02 -17.49 23.82
N LYS A 179 -23.03 -18.82 23.96
CA LYS A 179 -22.30 -19.72 23.06
C LYS A 179 -22.79 -19.60 21.62
N ILE A 180 -24.09 -19.55 21.39
CA ILE A 180 -24.69 -19.30 20.06
C ILE A 180 -24.26 -17.92 19.54
N SER A 181 -24.30 -16.88 20.38
CA SER A 181 -23.89 -15.52 19.97
C SER A 181 -22.43 -15.47 19.51
N TYR A 182 -21.51 -16.10 20.26
CA TYR A 182 -20.09 -16.16 19.90
C TYR A 182 -19.87 -16.98 18.61
N ALA A 183 -20.63 -18.06 18.40
CA ALA A 183 -20.57 -18.84 17.17
C ALA A 183 -21.07 -18.04 15.95
N LEU A 184 -22.17 -17.30 16.08
CA LEU A 184 -22.68 -16.45 15.02
C LEU A 184 -21.69 -15.35 14.65
N VAL A 185 -21.09 -14.69 15.65
CA VAL A 185 -20.04 -13.70 15.40
C VAL A 185 -18.80 -14.33 14.80
N LEU A 186 -18.40 -15.53 15.22
CA LEU A 186 -17.29 -16.27 14.59
C LEU A 186 -17.56 -16.51 13.10
N ILE A 187 -18.72 -17.06 12.74
CA ILE A 187 -19.13 -17.30 11.35
C ILE A 187 -19.15 -16.00 10.56
N PHE A 188 -19.73 -14.94 11.14
CA PHE A 188 -19.74 -13.61 10.53
C PHE A 188 -18.32 -13.10 10.22
N ASN A 189 -17.38 -13.19 11.17
CA ASN A 189 -16.01 -12.74 10.94
C ASN A 189 -15.27 -13.59 9.90
N LEU A 190 -15.58 -14.88 9.76
CA LEU A 190 -15.03 -15.73 8.69
C LEU A 190 -15.50 -15.27 7.31
N ILE A 191 -16.77 -14.88 7.18
CA ILE A 191 -17.31 -14.29 5.94
C ILE A 191 -16.63 -12.95 5.65
N ILE A 192 -16.43 -12.11 6.66
CA ILE A 192 -15.74 -10.83 6.50
C ILE A 192 -14.29 -11.03 6.08
N LEU A 193 -13.58 -11.99 6.69
CA LEU A 193 -12.23 -12.36 6.26
C LEU A 193 -12.23 -12.69 4.77
N LEU A 194 -13.15 -13.54 4.30
CA LEU A 194 -13.30 -13.87 2.88
C LEU A 194 -13.59 -12.63 2.01
N PHE A 195 -14.45 -11.71 2.46
CA PHE A 195 -14.75 -10.50 1.70
C PHE A 195 -13.58 -9.50 1.64
N THR A 196 -12.60 -9.60 2.54
CA THR A 196 -11.37 -8.80 2.42
C THR A 196 -10.55 -9.14 1.19
N GLY A 197 -10.70 -10.34 0.62
CA GLY A 197 -9.96 -10.76 -0.58
C GLY A 197 -8.43 -10.76 -0.39
N THR A 198 -7.91 -10.76 0.84
CA THR A 198 -6.48 -10.53 1.11
C THR A 198 -5.74 -11.85 1.34
N ARG A 199 -4.90 -12.25 0.38
CA ARG A 199 -4.14 -13.52 0.43
C ARG A 199 -3.27 -13.65 1.69
N GLY A 200 -2.59 -12.58 2.11
CA GLY A 200 -1.77 -12.60 3.33
C GLY A 200 -2.58 -12.96 4.58
N ALA A 201 -3.80 -12.44 4.70
CA ALA A 201 -4.70 -12.75 5.81
C ALA A 201 -5.24 -14.19 5.71
N TYR A 202 -5.50 -14.70 4.50
CA TYR A 202 -5.88 -16.11 4.29
C TYR A 202 -4.78 -17.08 4.69
N LEU A 203 -3.54 -16.81 4.28
CA LEU A 203 -2.39 -17.63 4.65
C LEU A 203 -2.12 -17.57 6.15
N GLY A 204 -2.24 -16.39 6.77
CA GLY A 204 -2.18 -16.22 8.22
C GLY A 204 -3.26 -17.05 8.93
N PHE A 205 -4.51 -16.94 8.51
CA PHE A 205 -5.62 -17.72 9.07
C PHE A 205 -5.43 -19.23 8.91
N ALA A 206 -4.99 -19.69 7.73
CA ALA A 206 -4.73 -21.10 7.47
C ALA A 206 -3.60 -21.64 8.37
N ALA A 207 -2.50 -20.89 8.53
CA ALA A 207 -1.42 -21.24 9.44
C ALA A 207 -1.89 -21.27 10.91
N GLY A 208 -2.73 -20.31 11.31
CA GLY A 208 -3.34 -20.26 12.64
C GLY A 208 -4.24 -21.46 12.93
N ILE A 209 -5.16 -21.80 12.01
CA ILE A 209 -6.03 -22.99 12.16
C ILE A 209 -5.21 -24.26 12.17
N PHE A 210 -4.22 -24.39 11.29
CA PHE A 210 -3.34 -25.55 11.25
C PHE A 210 -2.65 -25.75 12.61
N LEU A 211 -2.05 -24.69 13.16
CA LEU A 211 -1.41 -24.74 14.47
C LEU A 211 -2.42 -25.03 15.60
N CYS A 212 -3.61 -24.44 15.53
CA CYS A 212 -4.69 -24.67 16.50
C CYS A 212 -5.08 -26.15 16.58
N LEU A 213 -5.37 -26.75 15.42
CA LEU A 213 -5.74 -28.16 15.31
C LEU A 213 -4.59 -29.07 15.72
N LEU A 214 -3.35 -28.75 15.32
CA LEU A 214 -2.16 -29.49 15.69
C LEU A 214 -1.93 -29.49 17.20
N LEU A 215 -1.97 -28.31 17.84
CA LEU A 215 -1.75 -28.20 19.28
C LEU A 215 -2.85 -28.90 20.07
N TYR A 216 -4.12 -28.79 19.67
CA TYR A 216 -5.17 -29.58 20.31
C TYR A 216 -5.00 -31.08 20.09
N ALA A 217 -4.61 -31.52 18.89
CA ALA A 217 -4.33 -32.93 18.64
C ALA A 217 -3.18 -33.45 19.52
N ILE A 218 -2.15 -32.65 19.80
CA ILE A 218 -1.03 -33.08 20.63
C ILE A 218 -1.36 -33.03 22.13
N LEU A 219 -1.95 -31.93 22.59
CA LEU A 219 -2.05 -31.59 24.02
C LEU A 219 -3.36 -32.04 24.67
N MET A 220 -4.40 -32.33 23.89
CA MET A 220 -5.70 -32.73 24.44
C MET A 220 -5.66 -34.17 24.97
N LYS A 221 -6.07 -34.35 26.23
CA LYS A 221 -6.08 -35.67 26.90
C LYS A 221 -7.10 -36.66 26.32
N ASN A 222 -8.18 -36.17 25.71
CA ASN A 222 -9.24 -37.03 25.18
C ASN A 222 -8.85 -37.64 23.82
N LYS A 223 -8.52 -38.94 23.82
CA LYS A 223 -8.09 -39.69 22.61
C LYS A 223 -9.12 -39.64 21.47
N LYS A 224 -10.42 -39.70 21.76
CA LYS A 224 -11.48 -39.63 20.73
C LYS A 224 -11.49 -38.25 20.07
N MET A 225 -11.49 -37.19 20.88
CA MET A 225 -11.47 -35.82 20.36
C MET A 225 -10.19 -35.52 19.58
N ARG A 226 -9.05 -36.05 20.04
CA ARG A 226 -7.78 -35.98 19.30
C ARG A 226 -7.88 -36.60 17.89
N MET A 227 -8.48 -37.79 17.77
CA MET A 227 -8.66 -38.43 16.46
C MET A 227 -9.61 -37.62 15.56
N VAL A 228 -10.68 -37.07 16.12
CA VAL A 228 -11.60 -36.19 15.38
C VAL A 228 -10.88 -34.94 14.88
N LEU A 229 -10.09 -34.27 15.73
CA LEU A 229 -9.34 -33.07 15.36
C LEU A 229 -8.23 -33.38 14.34
N ALA A 230 -7.57 -34.54 14.45
CA ALA A 230 -6.62 -35.00 13.44
C ALA A 230 -7.32 -35.29 12.10
N ALA A 231 -8.51 -35.89 12.11
CA ALA A 231 -9.30 -36.09 10.91
C ALA A 231 -9.77 -34.76 10.29
N ILE A 232 -10.19 -33.77 11.10
CA ILE A 232 -10.52 -32.41 10.64
C ILE A 232 -9.28 -31.73 10.03
N LEU A 233 -8.10 -31.89 10.64
CA LEU A 233 -6.85 -31.37 10.10
C LEU A 233 -6.51 -32.00 8.75
N CYS A 234 -6.60 -33.33 8.64
CA CYS A 234 -6.42 -34.04 7.37
C CYS A 234 -7.44 -33.57 6.32
N PHE A 235 -8.71 -33.42 6.70
CA PHE A 235 -9.76 -32.90 5.82
C PHE A 235 -9.45 -31.48 5.35
N PHE A 236 -8.98 -30.60 6.23
CA PHE A 236 -8.61 -29.23 5.90
C PHE A 236 -7.43 -29.19 4.91
N ILE A 237 -6.40 -30.01 5.12
CA ILE A 237 -5.25 -30.13 4.21
C ILE A 237 -5.70 -30.67 2.84
N LEU A 238 -6.47 -31.75 2.82
CA LEU A 238 -6.98 -32.35 1.58
C LEU A 238 -7.92 -31.41 0.84
N GLY A 239 -8.83 -30.73 1.54
CA GLY A 239 -9.75 -29.74 0.97
C GLY A 239 -9.01 -28.55 0.38
N GLY A 240 -8.00 -28.02 1.08
CA GLY A 240 -7.12 -26.97 0.55
C GLY A 240 -6.36 -27.42 -0.69
N ALA A 241 -5.77 -28.63 -0.66
CA ALA A 241 -5.08 -29.21 -1.82
C ALA A 241 -6.04 -29.38 -3.02
N LEU A 242 -7.24 -29.92 -2.79
CA LEU A 242 -8.26 -30.06 -3.82
C LEU A 242 -8.69 -28.71 -4.40
N LEU A 243 -8.88 -27.67 -3.57
CA LEU A 243 -9.19 -26.32 -4.06
C LEU A 243 -8.10 -25.77 -4.97
N ILE A 244 -6.82 -25.92 -4.59
CA ILE A 244 -5.68 -25.47 -5.39
C ILE A 244 -5.60 -26.25 -6.71
N LEU A 245 -5.72 -27.58 -6.67
CA LEU A 245 -5.70 -28.46 -7.85
C LEU A 245 -6.85 -28.19 -8.81
N ASN A 246 -7.98 -27.67 -8.32
CA ASN A 246 -9.16 -27.36 -9.13
C ASN A 246 -9.34 -25.84 -9.36
N SER A 247 -8.30 -25.03 -9.14
CA SER A 247 -8.38 -23.57 -9.22
C SER A 247 -8.77 -23.02 -10.60
N GLU A 248 -8.50 -23.78 -11.67
CA GLU A 248 -8.87 -23.41 -13.05
C GLU A 248 -10.29 -23.84 -13.47
N LYS A 249 -11.00 -24.62 -12.64
CA LYS A 249 -12.38 -25.02 -12.98
C LYS A 249 -13.31 -23.80 -12.92
N PRO A 250 -14.34 -23.71 -13.79
CA PRO A 250 -15.26 -22.56 -13.87
C PRO A 250 -15.81 -22.14 -12.51
N ILE A 251 -16.27 -23.10 -11.70
CA ILE A 251 -16.85 -22.84 -10.36
C ILE A 251 -15.91 -22.09 -9.40
N VAL A 252 -14.59 -22.30 -9.52
CA VAL A 252 -13.58 -21.61 -8.71
C VAL A 252 -13.13 -20.32 -9.39
N LYS A 253 -12.84 -20.39 -10.70
CA LYS A 253 -12.31 -19.30 -11.50
C LYS A 253 -13.27 -18.12 -11.62
N GLU A 254 -14.57 -18.39 -11.73
CA GLU A 254 -15.62 -17.36 -11.83
C GLU A 254 -15.94 -16.70 -10.48
N ASN A 255 -15.62 -17.38 -9.36
CA ASN A 255 -15.80 -16.80 -8.03
C ASN A 255 -14.52 -16.08 -7.58
N TYR A 256 -14.56 -14.74 -7.60
CA TYR A 256 -13.44 -13.88 -7.21
C TYR A 256 -12.75 -14.31 -5.90
N TYR A 257 -13.52 -14.63 -4.86
CA TYR A 257 -12.96 -14.95 -3.54
C TYR A 257 -12.32 -16.34 -3.48
N LEU A 258 -12.96 -17.34 -4.09
CA LEU A 258 -12.40 -18.69 -4.19
C LEU A 258 -11.14 -18.69 -5.04
N TYR A 259 -11.17 -18.02 -6.20
CA TYR A 259 -9.99 -17.89 -7.06
C TYR A 259 -8.82 -17.23 -6.34
N ARG A 260 -9.07 -16.15 -5.57
CA ARG A 260 -8.04 -15.49 -4.76
C ARG A 260 -7.45 -16.41 -3.68
N LEU A 261 -8.25 -17.34 -3.15
CA LEU A 261 -7.85 -18.31 -2.12
C LEU A 261 -7.04 -19.48 -2.70
N SER A 262 -7.34 -19.91 -3.93
CA SER A 262 -6.79 -21.14 -4.51
C SER A 262 -5.71 -20.91 -5.59
N HIS A 263 -5.73 -19.77 -6.28
CA HIS A 263 -4.83 -19.51 -7.41
C HIS A 263 -3.54 -18.81 -6.95
N PHE A 264 -2.45 -19.58 -6.96
CA PHE A 264 -1.08 -19.11 -6.69
C PHE A 264 -0.23 -19.35 -7.94
N SER A 265 0.09 -18.28 -8.67
CA SER A 265 0.92 -18.35 -9.88
C SER A 265 2.21 -17.58 -9.70
N PHE A 266 3.31 -18.15 -10.17
CA PHE A 266 4.60 -17.44 -10.27
C PHE A 266 4.55 -16.29 -11.29
N LYS A 267 3.53 -16.24 -12.16
CA LYS A 267 3.27 -15.11 -13.07
C LYS A 267 2.38 -14.03 -12.45
N ASP A 268 1.93 -14.19 -11.20
CA ASP A 268 1.08 -13.22 -10.54
C ASP A 268 1.83 -11.89 -10.31
N ALA A 269 1.26 -10.80 -10.80
CA ALA A 269 1.86 -9.47 -10.70
C ALA A 269 2.10 -9.03 -9.24
N THR A 270 1.18 -9.33 -8.32
CA THR A 270 1.32 -8.95 -6.91
C THR A 270 2.48 -9.69 -6.24
N LEU A 271 2.70 -10.95 -6.60
CA LEU A 271 3.82 -11.72 -6.06
C LEU A 271 5.16 -11.19 -6.59
N ASN A 272 5.27 -10.97 -7.91
CA ASN A 272 6.51 -10.54 -8.53
C ASN A 272 6.94 -9.14 -8.08
N THR A 273 6.02 -8.18 -8.00
CA THR A 273 6.30 -6.82 -7.49
C THR A 273 6.84 -6.86 -6.05
N ARG A 274 6.29 -7.71 -5.18
CA ARG A 274 6.79 -7.93 -3.82
C ARG A 274 8.16 -8.60 -3.79
N LEU A 275 8.40 -9.63 -4.61
CA LEU A 275 9.70 -10.28 -4.68
C LEU A 275 10.80 -9.32 -5.17
N ILE A 276 10.49 -8.45 -6.13
CA ILE A 276 11.39 -7.37 -6.58
C ILE A 276 11.68 -6.42 -5.41
N SER A 277 10.64 -5.97 -4.70
CA SER A 277 10.76 -5.13 -3.51
C SER A 277 11.65 -5.78 -2.44
N TRP A 278 11.47 -7.07 -2.16
CA TRP A 278 12.30 -7.77 -1.18
C TRP A 278 13.76 -7.87 -1.61
N LYS A 279 14.02 -8.17 -2.88
CA LYS A 279 15.39 -8.20 -3.44
C LYS A 279 16.06 -6.83 -3.36
N ALA A 280 15.34 -5.77 -3.71
CA ALA A 280 15.84 -4.39 -3.60
C ALA A 280 16.18 -4.03 -2.15
N GLY A 281 15.28 -4.37 -1.21
CA GLY A 281 15.51 -4.17 0.22
C GLY A 281 16.74 -4.91 0.74
N LEU A 282 16.81 -6.23 0.52
CA LEU A 282 17.94 -7.04 0.98
C LEU A 282 19.28 -6.63 0.36
N ARG A 283 19.29 -6.16 -0.89
CA ARG A 283 20.48 -5.57 -1.50
C ARG A 283 20.87 -4.25 -0.84
N GLY A 284 19.89 -3.40 -0.53
CA GLY A 284 20.10 -2.15 0.22
C GLY A 284 20.61 -2.37 1.65
N PHE A 285 20.14 -3.39 2.35
CA PHE A 285 20.61 -3.75 3.69
C PHE A 285 22.14 -3.96 3.73
N LEU A 286 22.74 -4.54 2.69
CA LEU A 286 24.18 -4.76 2.62
C LEU A 286 24.98 -3.44 2.60
N GLU A 287 24.38 -2.32 2.21
CA GLU A 287 25.02 -1.00 2.22
C GLU A 287 24.98 -0.34 3.61
N ARG A 288 23.92 -0.58 4.39
CA ARG A 288 23.72 0.02 5.73
C ARG A 288 23.26 -1.02 6.76
N PRO A 289 24.07 -2.04 7.08
CA PRO A 289 23.62 -3.19 7.85
C PRO A 289 23.35 -2.91 9.33
N VAL A 290 23.96 -1.86 9.90
CA VAL A 290 23.89 -1.59 11.34
C VAL A 290 22.57 -0.93 11.73
N PHE A 291 22.28 0.23 11.15
CA PHE A 291 21.12 1.07 11.49
C PHE A 291 20.13 1.28 10.34
N GLY A 292 20.39 0.75 9.15
CA GLY A 292 19.52 0.94 7.99
C GLY A 292 19.47 2.40 7.52
N VAL A 293 18.36 2.77 6.89
CA VAL A 293 18.08 4.13 6.35
C VAL A 293 17.11 4.96 7.20
N GLY A 294 16.70 4.43 8.35
CA GLY A 294 15.61 4.98 9.18
C GLY A 294 14.23 4.53 8.70
N SER A 295 13.27 4.42 9.63
CA SER A 295 11.87 4.08 9.30
C SER A 295 11.25 5.11 8.34
N GLY A 296 10.30 4.71 7.51
CA GLY A 296 9.69 5.57 6.49
C GLY A 296 10.58 5.86 5.26
N ASN A 297 11.85 5.43 5.25
CA ASN A 297 12.80 5.69 4.16
C ASN A 297 13.05 4.47 3.26
N TYR A 298 12.23 3.41 3.33
CA TYR A 298 12.44 2.20 2.53
C TYR A 298 12.47 2.48 1.01
N ALA A 299 11.68 3.46 0.55
CA ALA A 299 11.65 3.91 -0.84
C ALA A 299 13.03 4.24 -1.41
N TYR A 300 13.97 4.70 -0.57
CA TYR A 300 15.35 4.96 -0.97
C TYR A 300 16.03 3.76 -1.64
N PHE A 301 15.97 2.59 -0.98
CA PHE A 301 16.58 1.37 -1.52
C PHE A 301 15.74 0.78 -2.65
N PHE A 302 14.41 0.88 -2.55
CA PHE A 302 13.54 0.42 -3.60
C PHE A 302 13.80 1.18 -4.91
N ASP A 303 13.90 2.51 -4.86
CA ASP A 303 14.17 3.36 -6.01
C ASP A 303 15.57 3.11 -6.59
N LYS A 304 16.59 3.03 -5.73
CA LYS A 304 17.98 2.74 -6.13
C LYS A 304 18.11 1.45 -6.92
N TYR A 305 17.34 0.44 -6.53
CA TYR A 305 17.36 -0.89 -7.13
C TYR A 305 16.13 -1.21 -7.97
N PHE A 306 15.35 -0.20 -8.36
CA PHE A 306 14.12 -0.37 -9.11
C PHE A 306 14.44 -0.93 -10.51
N PRO A 307 13.98 -2.14 -10.86
CA PRO A 307 14.28 -2.71 -12.16
C PRO A 307 13.20 -2.33 -13.21
N PRO A 308 13.58 -2.01 -14.47
CA PRO A 308 12.61 -1.68 -15.53
C PRO A 308 11.54 -2.76 -15.77
N ILE A 309 11.86 -4.03 -15.54
CA ILE A 309 10.91 -5.15 -15.69
C ILE A 309 9.71 -5.05 -14.72
N PHE A 310 9.79 -4.22 -13.67
CA PHE A 310 8.66 -3.99 -12.76
C PHE A 310 7.40 -3.54 -13.52
N TYR A 311 7.58 -2.74 -14.59
CA TYR A 311 6.49 -2.25 -15.44
C TYR A 311 5.77 -3.35 -16.23
N SER A 312 6.39 -4.53 -16.42
CA SER A 312 5.72 -5.69 -17.03
C SER A 312 4.69 -6.35 -16.10
N TYR A 313 4.75 -6.07 -14.79
CA TYR A 313 3.78 -6.57 -13.81
C TYR A 313 2.72 -5.54 -13.46
N THR A 314 3.10 -4.27 -13.37
CA THR A 314 2.14 -3.19 -13.13
C THR A 314 2.68 -1.86 -13.65
N SER A 315 1.85 -1.14 -14.37
CA SER A 315 2.07 0.26 -14.76
C SER A 315 1.55 1.25 -13.72
N SER A 316 0.72 0.77 -12.79
CA SER A 316 0.17 1.53 -11.65
C SER A 316 0.89 1.16 -10.35
N GLN A 317 0.96 2.07 -9.36
CA GLN A 317 1.60 1.81 -8.07
C GLN A 317 3.10 1.44 -8.17
N THR A 318 3.88 2.27 -8.88
CA THR A 318 5.31 2.05 -9.11
C THR A 318 6.22 2.64 -8.02
N TYR A 319 5.64 3.07 -6.90
CA TYR A 319 6.34 3.63 -5.74
C TYR A 319 5.95 2.85 -4.50
N PHE A 320 6.94 2.28 -3.81
CA PHE A 320 6.75 1.55 -2.56
C PHE A 320 7.49 2.25 -1.43
N ASP A 321 6.73 2.70 -0.44
CA ASP A 321 7.19 3.23 0.85
C ASP A 321 7.50 2.13 1.88
N HIS A 322 7.07 0.89 1.61
CA HIS A 322 7.33 -0.30 2.42
C HIS A 322 7.68 -1.53 1.60
N ALA A 323 8.42 -2.45 2.23
CA ALA A 323 8.81 -3.72 1.61
C ALA A 323 7.64 -4.71 1.41
N HIS A 324 6.44 -4.40 1.92
CA HIS A 324 5.31 -5.35 1.98
C HIS A 324 5.65 -6.68 2.68
N ASN A 325 6.60 -6.61 3.61
CA ASN A 325 7.07 -7.67 4.48
C ASN A 325 7.75 -7.00 5.68
N THR A 326 7.16 -7.12 6.86
CA THR A 326 7.65 -6.43 8.07
C THR A 326 9.10 -6.77 8.40
N LEU A 327 9.58 -7.99 8.13
CA LEU A 327 10.96 -8.38 8.44
C LEU A 327 11.96 -7.69 7.50
N VAL A 328 11.65 -7.65 6.20
CA VAL A 328 12.47 -6.94 5.21
C VAL A 328 12.42 -5.44 5.46
N ASP A 329 11.27 -4.91 5.84
CA ASP A 329 11.11 -3.50 6.17
C ASP A 329 11.98 -3.10 7.37
N ILE A 330 11.89 -3.85 8.48
CA ILE A 330 12.67 -3.57 9.69
C ILE A 330 14.17 -3.74 9.45
N ILE A 331 14.61 -4.81 8.78
CA ILE A 331 16.06 -5.02 8.57
C ILE A 331 16.67 -3.94 7.67
N THR A 332 15.90 -3.40 6.72
CA THR A 332 16.38 -2.34 5.80
C THR A 332 16.32 -0.95 6.40
N THR A 333 15.30 -0.67 7.21
CA THR A 333 15.10 0.66 7.81
C THR A 333 15.78 0.82 9.17
N MET A 334 15.96 -0.25 9.95
CA MET A 334 16.52 -0.21 11.30
C MET A 334 17.77 -1.10 11.48
N GLY A 335 18.19 -1.81 10.43
CA GLY A 335 19.39 -2.65 10.44
C GLY A 335 19.30 -3.88 11.36
N ILE A 336 20.47 -4.46 11.64
CA ILE A 336 20.58 -5.71 12.43
C ILE A 336 20.04 -5.55 13.86
N PHE A 337 20.24 -4.38 14.48
CA PHE A 337 19.74 -4.13 15.83
C PHE A 337 18.22 -4.01 15.86
N GLY A 338 17.62 -3.38 14.84
CA GLY A 338 16.16 -3.32 14.70
C GLY A 338 15.53 -4.70 14.57
N ILE A 339 16.03 -5.54 13.66
CA ILE A 339 15.45 -6.87 13.45
C ILE A 339 15.65 -7.80 14.65
N LEU A 340 16.82 -7.76 15.31
CA LEU A 340 17.07 -8.58 16.50
C LEU A 340 16.16 -8.18 17.67
N SER A 341 15.98 -6.87 17.90
CA SER A 341 15.09 -6.39 18.97
C SER A 341 13.60 -6.67 18.66
N TYR A 342 13.18 -6.59 17.40
CA TYR A 342 11.84 -7.02 16.97
C TYR A 342 11.61 -8.51 17.22
N LEU A 343 12.54 -9.37 16.77
CA LEU A 343 12.43 -10.83 16.97
C LEU A 343 12.51 -11.20 18.46
N ALA A 344 13.22 -10.44 19.28
CA ALA A 344 13.25 -10.63 20.73
C ALA A 344 11.85 -10.44 21.36
N ILE A 345 11.05 -9.46 20.92
CA ILE A 345 9.67 -9.27 21.39
C ILE A 345 8.84 -10.53 21.11
N TRP A 346 8.95 -11.09 19.90
CA TRP A 346 8.27 -12.32 19.50
C TRP A 346 8.74 -13.55 20.29
N ALA A 347 10.04 -13.72 20.46
CA ALA A 347 10.60 -14.83 21.23
C ALA A 347 10.14 -14.79 22.69
N ILE A 348 10.18 -13.60 23.31
CA ILE A 348 9.78 -13.40 24.71
C ILE A 348 8.28 -13.66 24.89
N ILE A 349 7.42 -13.19 23.98
CA ILE A 349 5.97 -13.39 24.15
C ILE A 349 5.57 -14.86 23.99
N VAL A 350 6.22 -15.59 23.07
CA VAL A 350 6.03 -17.05 22.94
C VAL A 350 6.51 -17.77 24.20
N PHE A 351 7.67 -17.37 24.73
CA PHE A 351 8.19 -17.92 25.99
C PHE A 351 7.24 -17.67 27.16
N TYR A 352 6.69 -16.45 27.31
CA TYR A 352 5.72 -16.12 28.35
C TYR A 352 4.42 -16.92 28.19
N LEU A 353 3.93 -17.09 26.96
CA LEU A 353 2.74 -17.88 26.70
C LEU A 353 2.93 -19.35 27.12
N ILE A 354 4.07 -19.96 26.77
CA ILE A 354 4.40 -21.34 27.16
C ILE A 354 4.58 -21.46 28.67
N SER A 355 5.26 -20.49 29.31
CA SER A 355 5.49 -20.49 30.75
C SER A 355 4.18 -20.40 31.52
N ASN A 356 3.29 -19.49 31.13
CA ASN A 356 1.95 -19.36 31.72
C ASN A 356 1.12 -20.63 31.61
N PHE A 357 1.24 -21.37 30.51
CA PHE A 357 0.54 -22.65 30.35
C PHE A 357 1.13 -23.72 31.27
N LYS A 358 2.46 -23.84 31.36
CA LYS A 358 3.14 -24.80 32.25
C LYS A 358 2.87 -24.54 33.73
N GLU A 359 2.77 -23.28 34.11
CA GLU A 359 2.47 -22.84 35.48
C GLU A 359 0.97 -22.85 35.81
N ASN A 360 0.11 -23.26 34.87
CA ASN A 360 -1.36 -23.28 35.01
C ASN A 360 -1.99 -21.89 35.26
N ASN A 361 -1.32 -20.80 34.85
CA ASN A 361 -1.91 -19.45 34.87
C ASN A 361 -3.02 -19.29 33.81
N ILE A 362 -2.91 -20.03 32.70
CA ILE A 362 -3.88 -20.07 31.60
C ILE A 362 -4.27 -21.50 31.29
N ASP A 363 -5.49 -21.70 30.80
CA ASP A 363 -5.97 -23.02 30.40
C ASP A 363 -5.52 -23.43 28.98
N LEU A 364 -5.78 -24.68 28.60
CA LEU A 364 -5.43 -25.22 27.28
C LEU A 364 -6.06 -24.41 26.14
N ASN A 365 -7.30 -23.94 26.29
CA ASN A 365 -7.99 -23.21 25.23
C ASN A 365 -7.35 -21.83 25.03
N GLU A 366 -7.01 -21.13 26.13
CA GLU A 366 -6.26 -19.88 26.09
C GLU A 366 -4.91 -20.08 25.40
N PHE A 367 -4.14 -21.09 25.83
CA PHE A 367 -2.82 -21.37 25.26
C PHE A 367 -2.89 -21.61 23.75
N VAL A 368 -3.75 -22.54 23.31
CA VAL A 368 -3.85 -22.92 21.90
C VAL A 368 -4.32 -21.76 21.04
N ILE A 369 -5.35 -21.02 21.45
CA ILE A 369 -5.90 -19.92 20.67
C ILE A 369 -4.91 -18.75 20.57
N LEU A 370 -4.25 -18.39 21.66
CA LEU A 370 -3.26 -17.31 21.66
C LEU A 370 -2.03 -17.68 20.83
N ALA A 371 -1.55 -18.92 20.92
CA ALA A 371 -0.43 -19.40 20.09
C ALA A 371 -0.79 -19.35 18.60
N SER A 372 -2.02 -19.79 18.27
CA SER A 372 -2.55 -19.78 16.91
C SER A 372 -2.73 -18.37 16.36
N LEU A 373 -3.20 -17.43 17.18
CA LEU A 373 -3.32 -16.01 16.82
C LEU A 373 -1.95 -15.38 16.56
N LEU A 374 -0.97 -15.60 17.46
CA LEU A 374 0.39 -15.09 17.28
C LEU A 374 1.01 -15.61 15.98
N ALA A 375 0.87 -16.90 15.69
CA ALA A 375 1.34 -17.47 14.44
C ALA A 375 0.60 -16.88 13.21
N ALA A 376 -0.73 -16.79 13.26
CA ALA A 376 -1.52 -16.24 12.18
C ALA A 376 -1.14 -14.80 11.83
N TYR A 377 -0.99 -13.97 12.85
CA TYR A 377 -0.62 -12.56 12.71
C TYR A 377 0.84 -12.41 12.22
N PHE A 378 1.78 -13.20 12.75
CA PHE A 378 3.17 -13.20 12.28
C PHE A 378 3.28 -13.58 10.79
N ILE A 379 2.59 -14.66 10.38
CA ILE A 379 2.59 -15.11 8.98
C ILE A 379 1.94 -14.08 8.06
N GLN A 380 0.86 -13.42 8.49
CA GLN A 380 0.27 -12.33 7.72
C GLN A 380 1.29 -11.20 7.47
N ASN A 381 2.04 -10.81 8.50
CA ASN A 381 3.04 -9.72 8.44
C ASN A 381 4.28 -10.05 7.59
N ILE A 382 4.41 -11.29 7.07
CA ILE A 382 5.38 -11.61 6.01
C ILE A 382 4.91 -11.07 4.65
N PHE A 383 3.60 -10.89 4.46
CA PHE A 383 2.99 -10.49 3.19
C PHE A 383 2.34 -9.09 3.22
N VAL A 384 2.39 -8.43 4.37
CA VAL A 384 1.82 -7.10 4.64
C VAL A 384 2.72 -6.43 5.70
N PHE A 385 2.45 -5.18 6.04
CA PHE A 385 3.02 -4.47 7.16
C PHE A 385 1.90 -4.05 8.14
N ASP A 386 2.30 -3.59 9.32
CA ASP A 386 1.37 -3.18 10.35
C ASP A 386 0.72 -1.82 10.08
N CYS A 387 -0.35 -1.55 10.83
CA CYS A 387 -0.87 -0.20 10.95
C CYS A 387 -1.14 0.14 12.42
N LEU A 388 -1.39 1.42 12.75
CA LEU A 388 -1.77 1.82 14.11
C LEU A 388 -2.88 0.95 14.74
N ALA A 389 -3.89 0.54 13.96
CA ALA A 389 -4.98 -0.30 14.46
C ALA A 389 -4.52 -1.72 14.82
N SER A 390 -3.68 -2.34 13.99
CA SER A 390 -3.11 -3.67 14.29
C SER A 390 -2.10 -3.59 15.44
N PHE A 391 -1.32 -2.52 15.56
CA PHE A 391 -0.47 -2.30 16.72
C PHE A 391 -1.28 -2.21 18.01
N ILE A 392 -2.38 -1.43 18.05
CA ILE A 392 -3.25 -1.37 19.24
C ILE A 392 -3.73 -2.78 19.63
N ALA A 393 -4.17 -3.59 18.65
CA ALA A 393 -4.56 -4.97 18.88
C ALA A 393 -3.38 -5.78 19.45
N PHE A 394 -2.23 -5.76 18.78
CA PHE A 394 -1.04 -6.50 19.16
C PHE A 394 -0.59 -6.18 20.58
N PHE A 395 -0.49 -4.89 20.96
CA PHE A 395 -0.09 -4.48 22.30
C PHE A 395 -1.10 -4.88 23.40
N ILE A 396 -2.41 -4.93 23.11
CA ILE A 396 -3.40 -5.51 24.03
C ILE A 396 -3.09 -6.99 24.29
N PHE A 397 -2.80 -7.77 23.25
CA PHE A 397 -2.48 -9.19 23.39
C PHE A 397 -1.12 -9.44 24.03
N LEU A 398 -0.11 -8.62 23.74
CA LEU A 398 1.16 -8.63 24.46
C LEU A 398 0.92 -8.44 25.96
N GLY A 399 0.08 -7.47 26.32
CA GLY A 399 -0.25 -7.23 27.72
C GLY A 399 -1.04 -8.37 28.37
N TYR A 400 -2.02 -8.94 27.66
CA TYR A 400 -2.80 -10.07 28.14
C TYR A 400 -1.96 -11.32 28.41
N ILE A 401 -0.96 -11.59 27.56
CA ILE A 401 -0.06 -12.72 27.77
C ILE A 401 0.95 -12.41 28.89
N ALA A 402 1.37 -11.15 29.04
CA ALA A 402 2.39 -10.79 30.01
C ALA A 402 1.85 -10.61 31.45
N TYR A 403 0.58 -10.22 31.65
CA TYR A 403 0.09 -9.83 32.98
C TYR A 403 0.24 -10.89 34.09
N PRO A 404 0.12 -12.22 33.84
CA PRO A 404 0.27 -13.19 34.93
C PRO A 404 1.70 -13.21 35.49
N ILE A 405 2.71 -13.11 34.62
CA ILE A 405 4.13 -13.03 34.97
C ILE A 405 4.41 -11.76 35.80
N TYR A 406 3.77 -10.65 35.44
CA TYR A 406 3.85 -9.39 36.19
C TYR A 406 3.27 -9.50 37.61
N ASN A 407 2.12 -10.15 37.74
CA ASN A 407 1.46 -10.29 39.04
C ASN A 407 2.20 -11.23 39.97
N GLN A 408 2.73 -12.35 39.48
CA GLN A 408 3.56 -13.25 40.29
C GLN A 408 4.77 -12.52 40.86
N SER A 409 5.44 -11.71 40.03
CA SER A 409 6.53 -10.85 40.47
C SER A 409 6.08 -9.88 41.58
N ALA A 410 4.85 -9.37 41.51
CA ALA A 410 4.31 -8.40 42.46
C ALA A 410 3.91 -8.99 43.84
N VAL A 411 3.67 -10.30 43.95
CA VAL A 411 3.23 -10.97 45.20
C VAL A 411 4.38 -11.19 46.20
N HIS A 412 5.63 -11.24 45.75
CA HIS A 412 6.81 -11.48 46.62
C HIS A 412 7.34 -10.25 47.38
N PHE A 413 6.65 -9.12 47.37
CA PHE A 413 7.05 -7.92 48.12
C PHE A 413 5.83 -7.41 48.88
N GLU A 414 5.85 -7.53 50.21
CA GLU A 414 4.84 -6.92 51.07
C GLU A 414 4.76 -5.41 50.77
N ARG A 415 3.58 -4.95 50.37
CA ARG A 415 3.36 -3.56 49.96
C ARG A 415 3.31 -2.67 51.21
N GLU A 416 4.42 -2.06 51.58
CA GLU A 416 4.32 -0.79 52.30
C GLU A 416 3.55 0.19 51.40
N ASN A 417 2.42 0.71 51.89
CA ASN A 417 1.61 1.71 51.18
C ASN A 417 2.34 3.07 51.17
N VAL A 418 3.41 3.16 50.39
CA VAL A 418 4.13 4.41 50.16
C VAL A 418 3.26 5.30 49.26
N LYS A 419 2.41 6.12 49.89
CA LYS A 419 1.64 7.16 49.23
C LYS A 419 2.38 8.49 49.39
N ARG A 420 2.86 9.06 48.28
CA ARG A 420 3.46 10.40 48.31
C ARG A 420 2.38 11.47 48.39
N LYS A 421 2.68 12.64 48.98
CA LYS A 421 1.78 13.79 48.94
C LYS A 421 1.66 14.29 47.50
N PHE A 422 0.43 14.60 47.09
CA PHE A 422 0.16 15.19 45.78
C PHE A 422 0.83 16.58 45.70
N ASN A 423 1.55 16.83 44.61
CA ASN A 423 2.21 18.12 44.36
C ASN A 423 1.45 18.84 43.23
N PRO A 424 0.64 19.87 43.54
CA PRO A 424 -0.13 20.59 42.53
C PRO A 424 0.77 21.31 41.52
N GLY A 425 1.94 21.80 41.93
CA GLY A 425 2.90 22.43 41.02
C GLY A 425 3.46 21.43 39.98
N ALA A 426 3.83 20.23 40.41
CA ALA A 426 4.26 19.17 39.50
C ALA A 426 3.12 18.75 38.55
N ALA A 427 1.88 18.68 39.05
CA ALA A 427 0.70 18.42 38.21
C ALA A 427 0.50 19.49 37.14
N CYS A 428 0.58 20.78 37.51
CA CYS A 428 0.50 21.88 36.55
C CYS A 428 1.57 21.77 35.46
N ILE A 429 2.83 21.45 35.81
CA ILE A 429 3.92 21.29 34.84
C ILE A 429 3.65 20.12 33.89
N VAL A 430 3.25 18.96 34.41
CA VAL A 430 2.98 17.76 33.61
C VAL A 430 1.80 18.00 32.65
N PHE A 431 0.71 18.60 33.12
CA PHE A 431 -0.42 18.94 32.26
C PHE A 431 -0.09 20.05 31.26
N ALA A 432 0.70 21.06 31.64
CA ALA A 432 1.15 22.09 30.71
C ALA A 432 2.01 21.50 29.58
N PHE A 433 2.91 20.57 29.90
CA PHE A 433 3.71 19.87 28.90
C PHE A 433 2.85 18.98 27.99
N SER A 434 1.91 18.23 28.56
CA SER A 434 0.94 17.43 27.78
C SER A 434 0.09 18.30 26.86
N SER A 435 -0.45 19.43 27.35
CA SER A 435 -1.19 20.41 26.53
C SER A 435 -0.32 21.02 25.44
N PHE A 436 0.96 21.31 25.72
CA PHE A 436 1.90 21.77 24.70
C PHE A 436 2.06 20.74 23.57
N LEU A 437 2.23 19.45 23.89
CA LEU A 437 2.32 18.38 22.88
C LEU A 437 1.04 18.26 22.06
N ILE A 438 -0.11 18.22 22.74
CA ILE A 438 -1.43 18.11 22.11
C ILE A 438 -1.66 19.26 21.12
N ILE A 439 -1.37 20.50 21.55
CA ILE A 439 -1.61 21.68 20.72
C ILE A 439 -0.66 21.69 19.52
N ASN A 440 0.65 21.53 19.75
CA ASN A 440 1.66 21.75 18.70
C ASN A 440 1.83 20.58 17.74
N TYR A 441 1.63 19.34 18.19
CA TYR A 441 1.89 18.15 17.36
C TYR A 441 0.65 17.38 16.96
N ASN A 442 -0.54 17.77 17.45
CA ASN A 442 -1.80 17.16 17.05
C ASN A 442 -2.83 18.19 16.55
N LEU A 443 -3.20 19.19 17.34
CA LEU A 443 -4.28 20.12 16.97
C LEU A 443 -3.88 21.12 15.88
N ILE A 444 -2.69 21.73 15.97
CA ILE A 444 -2.18 22.64 14.93
C ILE A 444 -1.96 21.91 13.60
N PRO A 445 -1.29 20.73 13.54
CA PRO A 445 -1.19 19.94 12.32
C PRO A 445 -2.56 19.52 11.75
N ALA A 446 -3.51 19.08 12.58
CA ALA A 446 -4.86 18.75 12.13
C ALA A 446 -5.57 19.96 11.51
N LYS A 447 -5.43 21.15 12.11
CA LYS A 447 -5.95 22.41 11.56
C LYS A 447 -5.31 22.76 10.23
N ALA A 448 -3.99 22.68 10.12
CA ALA A 448 -3.26 22.93 8.88
C ALA A 448 -3.76 21.99 7.76
N MET A 449 -3.96 20.70 8.04
CA MET A 449 -4.53 19.75 7.07
C MET A 449 -5.96 20.08 6.67
N THR A 450 -6.82 20.51 7.59
CA THR A 450 -8.18 20.91 7.22
C THR A 450 -8.17 22.15 6.33
N GLU A 451 -7.25 23.08 6.54
CA GLU A 451 -7.08 24.23 5.65
C GLU A 451 -6.56 23.83 4.27
N SER A 452 -5.63 22.87 4.18
CA SER A 452 -5.16 22.37 2.88
C SER A 452 -6.24 21.59 2.12
N VAL A 453 -7.05 20.76 2.79
CA VAL A 453 -8.21 20.07 2.18
C VAL A 453 -9.21 21.07 1.62
N ARG A 454 -9.48 22.17 2.34
CA ARG A 454 -10.30 23.26 1.80
C ARG A 454 -9.65 23.87 0.57
N GLY A 455 -8.33 24.07 0.58
CA GLY A 455 -7.57 24.49 -0.58
C GLY A 455 -7.77 23.55 -1.79
N GLN A 456 -7.68 22.24 -1.60
CA GLN A 456 -7.93 21.26 -2.66
C GLN A 456 -9.34 21.38 -3.24
N TYR A 457 -10.33 21.54 -2.37
CA TYR A 457 -11.72 21.66 -2.79
C TYR A 457 -11.95 22.90 -3.67
N GLU A 458 -11.32 24.04 -3.34
CA GLU A 458 -11.40 25.24 -4.18
C GLU A 458 -10.72 25.02 -5.54
N ILE A 459 -9.53 24.39 -5.56
CA ILE A 459 -8.77 24.16 -6.81
C ILE A 459 -9.50 23.18 -7.73
N ILE A 460 -9.97 22.05 -7.20
CA ILE A 460 -10.53 20.95 -8.01
C ILE A 460 -12.04 21.13 -8.20
N GLY A 461 -12.77 21.41 -7.12
CA GLY A 461 -14.22 21.51 -7.12
C GLY A 461 -14.70 22.81 -7.76
N ASN A 462 -14.16 23.95 -7.31
CA ASN A 462 -14.59 25.26 -7.78
C ASN A 462 -13.72 25.81 -8.94
N ARG A 463 -12.66 25.09 -9.34
CA ARG A 463 -11.68 25.52 -10.35
C ARG A 463 -11.03 26.88 -10.04
N ASP A 464 -10.90 27.21 -8.76
CA ASP A 464 -10.30 28.46 -8.29
C ASP A 464 -8.89 28.21 -7.75
N LEU A 465 -7.91 28.33 -8.63
CA LEU A 465 -6.50 28.13 -8.30
C LEU A 465 -6.00 29.16 -7.26
N VAL A 466 -6.42 30.42 -7.36
CA VAL A 466 -5.90 31.50 -6.50
C VAL A 466 -6.41 31.37 -5.07
N LYS A 467 -7.71 31.14 -4.91
CA LYS A 467 -8.29 30.92 -3.58
C LYS A 467 -7.73 29.66 -2.93
N GLY A 468 -7.57 28.59 -3.72
CA GLY A 468 -6.92 27.37 -3.26
C GLY A 468 -5.48 27.58 -2.80
N TYR A 469 -4.70 28.28 -3.61
CA TYR A 469 -3.32 28.69 -3.32
C TYR A 469 -3.19 29.50 -2.02
N GLU A 470 -4.06 30.49 -1.78
CA GLU A 470 -4.06 31.28 -0.54
C GLU A 470 -4.42 30.43 0.68
N LEU A 471 -5.31 29.44 0.54
CA LEU A 471 -5.58 28.48 1.60
C LEU A 471 -4.38 27.58 1.91
N TYR A 472 -3.60 27.18 0.89
CA TYR A 472 -2.36 26.44 1.10
C TYR A 472 -1.28 27.29 1.77
N LYS A 473 -1.14 28.57 1.42
CA LYS A 473 -0.26 29.50 2.16
C LYS A 473 -0.67 29.61 3.62
N LYS A 474 -1.96 29.78 3.88
CA LYS A 474 -2.49 29.86 5.25
C LYS A 474 -2.22 28.57 6.02
N SER A 475 -2.47 27.42 5.40
CA SER A 475 -2.18 26.10 5.96
C SER A 475 -0.69 25.96 6.34
N LEU A 476 0.22 26.33 5.45
CA LEU A 476 1.67 26.25 5.67
C LEU A 476 2.19 27.34 6.65
N SER A 477 1.43 28.40 6.89
CA SER A 477 1.81 29.44 7.87
C SER A 477 1.80 28.95 9.33
N HIS A 478 1.13 27.83 9.60
CA HIS A 478 1.16 27.20 10.93
C HIS A 478 2.52 26.55 11.25
N GLY A 479 3.37 26.29 10.25
CA GLY A 479 4.74 25.79 10.44
C GLY A 479 4.78 24.44 11.17
N THR A 480 4.22 23.39 10.57
CA THR A 480 4.00 22.11 11.25
C THR A 480 5.02 21.05 10.86
N VAL A 481 5.14 20.01 11.69
CA VAL A 481 6.03 18.87 11.40
C VAL A 481 5.57 18.02 10.21
N LEU A 482 4.33 18.21 9.74
CA LEU A 482 3.69 17.50 8.62
C LEU A 482 3.54 18.41 7.38
N ASP A 483 4.24 19.54 7.34
CA ASP A 483 4.22 20.46 6.20
C ASP A 483 4.74 19.81 4.91
N ARG A 484 5.61 18.79 5.04
CA ARG A 484 6.11 17.99 3.91
C ARG A 484 4.96 17.49 3.05
N ASP A 485 3.96 16.86 3.67
CA ASP A 485 2.85 16.24 2.96
C ASP A 485 1.86 17.27 2.42
N ILE A 486 1.65 18.38 3.14
CA ILE A 486 0.82 19.50 2.65
C ILE A 486 1.44 20.08 1.37
N ARG A 487 2.77 20.24 1.34
CA ARG A 487 3.50 20.70 0.15
C ARG A 487 3.38 19.71 -1.01
N SER A 488 3.64 18.42 -0.76
CA SER A 488 3.51 17.36 -1.77
C SER A 488 2.09 17.30 -2.33
N SER A 489 1.08 17.51 -1.48
CA SER A 489 -0.31 17.53 -1.90
C SER A 489 -0.62 18.66 -2.90
N PHE A 490 -0.12 19.88 -2.65
CA PHE A 490 -0.28 20.99 -3.60
C PHE A 490 0.46 20.73 -4.92
N ILE A 491 1.70 20.23 -4.83
CA ILE A 491 2.53 19.88 -6.00
C ILE A 491 1.81 18.87 -6.90
N ASN A 492 1.27 17.80 -6.31
CA ASN A 492 0.56 16.75 -7.04
C ASN A 492 -0.69 17.28 -7.77
N ILE A 493 -1.43 18.20 -7.15
CA ILE A 493 -2.60 18.82 -7.76
C ILE A 493 -2.20 19.66 -8.98
N LEU A 494 -1.15 20.47 -8.86
CA LEU A 494 -0.63 21.30 -9.95
C LEU A 494 -0.11 20.45 -11.11
N ILE A 495 0.66 19.40 -10.83
CA ILE A 495 1.16 18.47 -11.84
C ILE A 495 -0.01 17.80 -12.58
N SER A 496 -1.02 17.33 -11.84
CA SER A 496 -2.13 16.54 -12.42
C SER A 496 -3.12 17.39 -13.23
N ASN A 497 -3.16 18.70 -13.02
CA ASN A 497 -4.13 19.61 -13.65
C ASN A 497 -3.46 20.74 -14.45
N GLY A 498 -2.15 20.67 -14.67
CA GLY A 498 -1.34 21.78 -15.19
C GLY A 498 -1.84 22.32 -16.54
N TYR A 499 -2.19 21.44 -17.48
CA TYR A 499 -2.71 21.84 -18.79
C TYR A 499 -4.03 22.62 -18.70
N ALA A 500 -4.94 22.19 -17.82
CA ALA A 500 -6.23 22.87 -17.66
C ALA A 500 -6.05 24.28 -17.09
N PHE A 501 -5.16 24.45 -16.11
CA PHE A 501 -4.88 25.75 -15.51
C PHE A 501 -4.11 26.67 -16.46
N PHE A 502 -3.13 26.14 -17.17
CA PHE A 502 -2.41 26.88 -18.21
C PHE A 502 -3.37 27.47 -19.25
N LYS A 503 -4.35 26.68 -19.71
CA LYS A 503 -5.35 27.13 -20.67
C LYS A 503 -6.32 28.16 -20.10
N SER A 504 -6.65 28.09 -18.81
CA SER A 504 -7.61 29.01 -18.19
C SER A 504 -7.04 30.40 -17.90
N ASP A 505 -5.84 30.47 -17.33
CA ASP A 505 -5.21 31.72 -16.90
C ASP A 505 -3.71 31.48 -16.70
N LYS A 506 -2.92 31.85 -17.72
CA LYS A 506 -1.47 31.59 -17.77
C LYS A 506 -0.72 32.24 -16.61
N ASP A 507 -1.06 33.48 -16.24
CA ASP A 507 -0.32 34.23 -15.21
C ASP A 507 -0.56 33.64 -13.82
N LYS A 508 -1.81 33.30 -13.49
CA LYS A 508 -2.12 32.62 -12.23
C LYS A 508 -1.50 31.23 -12.17
N PHE A 509 -1.48 30.51 -13.29
CA PHE A 509 -0.82 29.22 -13.37
C PHE A 509 0.69 29.33 -13.11
N LEU A 510 1.37 30.33 -13.68
CA LEU A 510 2.79 30.59 -13.42
C LEU A 510 3.06 30.92 -11.96
N GLN A 511 2.22 31.74 -11.31
CA GLN A 511 2.33 32.01 -9.87
C GLN A 511 2.17 30.74 -9.02
N GLY A 512 1.22 29.88 -9.40
CA GLY A 512 1.02 28.57 -8.77
C GLY A 512 2.22 27.64 -8.96
N LEU A 513 2.82 27.62 -10.14
CA LEU A 513 4.03 26.86 -10.45
C LEU A 513 5.23 27.33 -9.65
N ASP A 514 5.50 28.63 -9.59
CA ASP A 514 6.62 29.19 -8.82
C ASP A 514 6.51 28.84 -7.34
N PHE A 515 5.29 28.89 -6.81
CA PHE A 515 5.03 28.43 -5.46
C PHE A 515 5.26 26.93 -5.31
N ALA A 516 4.70 26.09 -6.18
CA ALA A 516 4.89 24.64 -6.14
C ALA A 516 6.38 24.25 -6.20
N ILE A 517 7.16 24.91 -7.06
CA ILE A 517 8.63 24.74 -7.14
C ILE A 517 9.27 25.10 -5.80
N SER A 518 8.93 26.26 -5.22
CA SER A 518 9.46 26.66 -3.91
C SER A 518 9.11 25.67 -2.79
N LEU A 519 7.93 25.05 -2.86
CA LEU A 519 7.51 24.01 -1.90
C LEU A 519 8.28 22.71 -2.11
N GLY A 520 8.52 22.32 -3.36
CA GLY A 520 9.30 21.13 -3.70
C GLY A 520 10.76 21.26 -3.28
N GLU A 521 11.37 22.43 -3.49
CA GLU A 521 12.74 22.73 -3.04
C GLU A 521 12.85 22.69 -1.51
N LYS A 522 11.82 23.18 -0.79
CA LYS A 522 11.75 23.02 0.68
C LYS A 522 11.65 21.56 1.10
N ASN A 523 10.91 20.71 0.39
CA ASN A 523 10.87 19.28 0.67
C ASN A 523 12.20 18.59 0.37
N LEU A 524 12.86 18.97 -0.72
CA LEU A 524 14.18 18.45 -1.08
C LEU A 524 15.27 18.86 -0.08
N SER A 525 15.08 19.95 0.67
CA SER A 525 15.97 20.32 1.77
C SER A 525 15.93 19.36 2.96
N LEU A 526 14.87 18.55 3.09
CA LEU A 526 14.77 17.49 4.10
C LEU A 526 15.57 16.24 3.69
N ASN A 527 15.52 15.90 2.40
CA ASN A 527 16.26 14.79 1.80
C ASN A 527 16.55 15.10 0.33
N ASN A 528 17.81 15.40 0.01
CA ASN A 528 18.24 15.71 -1.35
C ASN A 528 18.36 14.47 -2.26
N GLU A 529 18.26 13.27 -1.68
CA GLU A 529 18.24 11.97 -2.37
C GLU A 529 16.81 11.44 -2.57
N ASP A 530 15.77 12.25 -2.34
CA ASP A 530 14.39 11.89 -2.66
C ASP A 530 14.17 11.86 -4.19
N THR A 531 14.15 10.65 -4.77
CA THR A 531 13.96 10.44 -6.20
C THR A 531 12.66 11.06 -6.71
N MET A 532 11.55 10.90 -5.97
CA MET A 532 10.23 11.32 -6.41
C MET A 532 10.11 12.85 -6.38
N MET A 533 10.66 13.50 -5.35
CA MET A 533 10.67 14.96 -5.29
C MET A 533 11.56 15.56 -6.39
N ASN A 534 12.73 14.97 -6.68
CA ASN A 534 13.54 15.39 -7.83
C ASN A 534 12.78 15.22 -9.16
N LEU A 535 12.06 14.10 -9.33
CA LEU A 535 11.23 13.86 -10.52
C LEU A 535 10.13 14.92 -10.67
N GLN A 536 9.41 15.20 -9.58
CA GLN A 536 8.32 16.19 -9.53
C GLN A 536 8.83 17.61 -9.80
N LEU A 537 9.97 18.01 -9.22
CA LEU A 537 10.61 19.29 -9.52
C LEU A 537 10.98 19.38 -11.00
N GLY A 538 11.59 18.33 -11.55
CA GLY A 538 11.85 18.21 -12.99
C GLY A 538 10.62 18.45 -13.84
N GLN A 539 9.50 17.82 -13.47
CA GLN A 539 8.22 17.98 -14.15
C GLN A 539 7.63 19.39 -14.02
N LEU A 540 7.70 20.01 -12.83
CA LEU A 540 7.25 21.39 -12.62
C LEU A 540 8.06 22.38 -13.46
N TYR A 541 9.38 22.22 -13.53
CA TYR A 541 10.24 23.04 -14.38
C TYR A 541 9.99 22.81 -15.87
N ASN A 542 9.68 21.57 -16.31
CA ASN A 542 9.23 21.31 -17.68
C ASN A 542 7.93 22.08 -18.00
N LEU A 543 6.93 22.02 -17.11
CA LEU A 543 5.67 22.76 -17.28
C LEU A 543 5.90 24.27 -17.35
N LYS A 544 6.79 24.80 -16.49
CA LYS A 544 7.15 26.22 -16.50
C LYS A 544 7.90 26.62 -17.77
N GLY A 545 8.89 25.83 -18.19
CA GLY A 545 9.66 26.04 -19.41
C GLY A 545 8.76 26.01 -20.66
N GLN A 546 7.79 25.09 -20.71
CA GLN A 546 6.78 25.05 -21.77
C GLN A 546 5.89 26.30 -21.76
N ALA A 547 5.45 26.76 -20.59
CA ALA A 547 4.58 27.94 -20.49
C ALA A 547 5.30 29.26 -20.80
N THR A 548 6.59 29.36 -20.50
CA THR A 548 7.38 30.60 -20.61
C THR A 548 8.32 30.63 -21.81
N GLU A 549 8.52 29.50 -22.50
CA GLU A 549 9.54 29.32 -23.54
C GLU A 549 10.96 29.63 -23.02
N SER A 550 11.20 29.41 -21.71
CA SER A 550 12.43 29.72 -21.01
C SER A 550 13.42 28.55 -21.02
N GLY A 551 14.53 28.70 -21.74
CA GLY A 551 15.62 27.71 -21.72
C GLY A 551 16.28 27.55 -20.34
N PHE A 552 16.23 28.57 -19.50
CA PHE A 552 16.75 28.50 -18.12
C PHE A 552 15.93 27.52 -17.27
N ASP A 553 14.60 27.62 -17.32
CA ASP A 553 13.70 26.72 -16.58
C ASP A 553 13.84 25.28 -17.08
N LEU A 554 14.00 25.07 -18.39
CA LEU A 554 14.27 23.74 -18.96
C LEU A 554 15.61 23.16 -18.49
N SER A 555 16.66 23.98 -18.36
CA SER A 555 17.96 23.56 -17.83
C SER A 555 17.87 23.16 -16.34
N ARG A 556 17.05 23.87 -15.56
CA ARG A 556 16.74 23.49 -14.17
C ARG A 556 15.96 22.18 -14.11
N GLY A 557 14.97 22.00 -14.98
CA GLY A 557 14.22 20.75 -15.10
C GLY A 557 15.13 19.56 -15.40
N GLU A 558 16.05 19.72 -16.35
CA GLU A 558 17.06 18.72 -16.69
C GLU A 558 17.93 18.34 -15.49
N PHE A 559 18.42 19.33 -14.73
CA PHE A 559 19.24 19.09 -13.54
C PHE A 559 18.54 18.14 -12.56
N TYR A 560 17.28 18.43 -12.23
CA TYR A 560 16.50 17.60 -11.31
C TYR A 560 16.18 16.21 -11.89
N LEU A 561 15.82 16.12 -13.18
CA LEU A 561 15.55 14.84 -13.84
C LEU A 561 16.80 13.95 -13.93
N ARG A 562 17.97 14.52 -14.21
CA ARG A 562 19.25 13.78 -14.19
C ARG A 562 19.63 13.34 -12.78
N LYS A 563 19.35 14.15 -11.76
CA LYS A 563 19.51 13.73 -10.35
C LYS A 563 18.58 12.56 -10.03
N ALA A 564 17.29 12.64 -10.36
CA ALA A 564 16.35 11.53 -10.20
C ALA A 564 16.82 10.26 -10.94
N LEU A 565 17.32 10.41 -12.17
CA LEU A 565 17.83 9.29 -12.97
C LEU A 565 19.07 8.64 -12.32
N SER A 566 19.95 9.42 -11.70
CA SER A 566 21.11 8.89 -10.96
C SER A 566 20.70 8.10 -9.72
N LEU A 567 19.57 8.47 -9.10
CA LEU A 567 19.03 7.82 -7.90
C LEU A 567 18.18 6.59 -8.24
N SER A 568 17.52 6.56 -9.41
CA SER A 568 16.67 5.46 -9.84
C SER A 568 16.79 5.19 -11.35
N PRO A 569 17.91 4.60 -11.80
CA PRO A 569 18.22 4.48 -13.23
C PRO A 569 17.24 3.59 -14.01
N GLY A 570 16.59 2.64 -13.33
CA GLY A 570 15.62 1.73 -13.93
C GLY A 570 14.18 2.25 -13.99
N ARG A 571 13.89 3.44 -13.42
CA ARG A 571 12.55 4.02 -13.44
C ARG A 571 12.28 4.72 -14.77
N LEU A 572 11.52 4.05 -15.65
CA LEU A 572 11.26 4.48 -17.03
C LEU A 572 10.55 5.84 -17.13
N GLN A 573 9.70 6.18 -16.16
CA GLN A 573 9.05 7.50 -16.08
C GLN A 573 10.04 8.67 -16.11
N ILE A 574 11.24 8.50 -15.53
CA ILE A 574 12.27 9.54 -15.52
C ILE A 574 12.81 9.77 -16.93
N HIS A 575 13.00 8.69 -17.70
CA HIS A 575 13.44 8.78 -19.10
C HIS A 575 12.42 9.50 -19.96
N PHE A 576 11.13 9.24 -19.76
CA PHE A 576 10.06 9.91 -20.51
C PHE A 576 10.03 11.43 -20.22
N LEU A 577 10.12 11.82 -18.96
CA LEU A 577 10.16 13.24 -18.57
C LEU A 577 11.45 13.94 -19.02
N LEU A 578 12.58 13.24 -19.01
CA LEU A 578 13.84 13.79 -19.51
C LEU A 578 13.82 13.94 -21.03
N ALA A 579 13.26 12.98 -21.77
CA ALA A 579 13.06 13.10 -23.21
C ALA A 579 12.11 14.25 -23.56
N GLN A 580 11.00 14.39 -22.84
CA GLN A 580 10.09 15.54 -22.98
C GLN A 580 10.85 16.86 -22.76
N ASN A 581 11.66 16.96 -21.71
CA ASN A 581 12.48 18.13 -21.45
C ASN A 581 13.44 18.44 -22.61
N ARG A 582 14.09 17.43 -23.19
CA ARG A 582 14.99 17.58 -24.35
C ARG A 582 14.26 18.03 -25.62
N LEU A 583 13.07 17.48 -25.90
CA LEU A 583 12.21 17.94 -26.99
C LEU A 583 11.85 19.43 -26.83
N LEU A 584 11.44 19.84 -25.63
CA LEU A 584 11.13 21.24 -25.33
C LEU A 584 12.35 22.17 -25.48
N ALA A 585 13.55 21.66 -25.17
CA ALA A 585 14.81 22.38 -25.34
C ALA A 585 15.31 22.40 -26.80
N GLY A 586 14.65 21.68 -27.72
CA GLY A 586 15.05 21.56 -29.13
C GLY A 586 16.13 20.51 -29.40
N ASP A 587 16.56 19.74 -28.41
CA ASP A 587 17.55 18.67 -28.54
C ASP A 587 16.87 17.34 -28.92
N LYS A 588 16.59 17.22 -30.22
CA LYS A 588 15.78 16.15 -30.81
C LYS A 588 16.49 14.81 -30.75
N GLU A 589 17.79 14.81 -31.06
CA GLU A 589 18.63 13.62 -31.13
C GLU A 589 18.81 12.98 -29.76
N GLU A 590 19.03 13.77 -28.71
CA GLU A 590 19.12 13.25 -27.34
C GLU A 590 17.77 12.69 -26.88
N ALA A 591 16.66 13.38 -27.17
CA ALA A 591 15.34 12.91 -26.77
C ALA A 591 15.02 11.52 -27.33
N VAL A 592 15.22 11.32 -28.65
CA VAL A 592 15.01 10.02 -29.30
C VAL A 592 15.95 8.96 -28.71
N ARG A 593 17.23 9.29 -28.48
CA ARG A 593 18.19 8.35 -27.88
C ARG A 593 17.78 7.90 -26.48
N ILE A 594 17.25 8.80 -25.66
CA ILE A 594 16.74 8.47 -24.32
C ILE A 594 15.53 7.53 -24.41
N LEU A 595 14.61 7.79 -25.33
CA LEU A 595 13.40 6.96 -25.50
C LEU A 595 13.73 5.58 -26.08
N GLU A 596 14.64 5.49 -27.05
CA GLU A 596 15.16 4.20 -27.55
C GLU A 596 15.85 3.41 -26.43
N LYS A 597 16.63 4.09 -25.57
CA LYS A 597 17.20 3.46 -24.38
C LYS A 597 16.11 2.97 -23.42
N ALA A 598 15.07 3.76 -23.17
CA ALA A 598 13.95 3.34 -22.32
C ALA A 598 13.23 2.10 -22.88
N LYS A 599 12.99 2.05 -24.19
CA LYS A 599 12.48 0.88 -24.91
C LYS A 599 13.40 -0.33 -24.75
N SER A 600 14.72 -0.16 -24.87
CA SER A 600 15.68 -1.27 -24.68
C SER A 600 15.75 -1.79 -23.24
N LEU A 601 15.41 -0.96 -22.25
CA LEU A 601 15.40 -1.35 -20.84
C LEU A 601 14.18 -2.21 -20.49
N ASN A 602 13.05 -1.98 -21.15
CA ASN A 602 11.88 -2.85 -21.10
C ASN A 602 11.09 -2.77 -22.40
N SER A 603 11.30 -3.77 -23.27
CA SER A 603 10.63 -3.89 -24.56
C SER A 603 9.20 -4.44 -24.46
N GLU A 604 8.75 -4.83 -23.27
CA GLU A 604 7.37 -5.30 -23.05
C GLU A 604 6.45 -4.17 -22.57
N TYR A 605 6.99 -2.99 -22.26
CA TYR A 605 6.21 -1.89 -21.70
C TYR A 605 5.70 -0.94 -22.79
N ALA A 606 4.38 -0.97 -23.02
CA ALA A 606 3.72 -0.17 -24.05
C ALA A 606 4.01 1.33 -23.99
N GLU A 607 4.16 1.91 -22.79
CA GLU A 607 4.43 3.36 -22.65
C GLU A 607 5.76 3.77 -23.30
N CYS A 608 6.75 2.87 -23.36
CA CYS A 608 8.01 3.12 -24.08
C CYS A 608 7.75 3.37 -25.57
N TYR A 609 6.91 2.54 -26.19
CA TYR A 609 6.52 2.68 -27.59
C TYR A 609 5.65 3.92 -27.79
N THR A 610 4.65 4.13 -26.93
CA THR A 610 3.72 5.28 -27.03
C THR A 610 4.47 6.61 -26.94
N THR A 611 5.41 6.74 -26.00
CA THR A 611 6.17 7.98 -25.82
C THR A 611 7.13 8.21 -26.98
N LEU A 612 7.80 7.16 -27.47
CA LEU A 612 8.69 7.23 -28.63
C LEU A 612 7.92 7.54 -29.93
N LEU A 613 6.74 6.95 -30.12
CA LEU A 613 5.85 7.25 -31.24
C LEU A 613 5.46 8.73 -31.26
N LYS A 614 4.99 9.26 -30.13
CA LYS A 614 4.64 10.68 -29.97
C LYS A 614 5.83 11.59 -30.29
N ALA A 615 7.04 11.19 -29.90
CA ALA A 615 8.25 11.92 -30.25
C ALA A 615 8.51 11.90 -31.77
N TYR A 616 8.45 10.73 -32.43
CA TYR A 616 8.65 10.65 -33.88
C TYR A 616 7.61 11.47 -34.67
N ILE A 617 6.33 11.38 -34.30
CA ILE A 617 5.26 12.19 -34.91
C ILE A 617 5.51 13.68 -34.71
N TYR A 618 5.85 14.11 -33.48
CA TYR A 618 6.15 15.51 -33.18
C TYR A 618 7.34 16.04 -34.00
N LEU A 619 8.31 15.17 -34.31
CA LEU A 619 9.48 15.51 -35.11
C LEU A 619 9.24 15.41 -36.62
N GLY A 620 8.09 14.91 -37.06
CA GLY A 620 7.76 14.66 -38.47
C GLY A 620 8.45 13.42 -39.08
N ASP A 621 9.03 12.55 -38.25
CA ASP A 621 9.69 11.31 -38.70
C ASP A 621 8.66 10.17 -38.82
N HIS A 622 7.74 10.34 -39.78
CA HIS A 622 6.62 9.41 -39.99
C HIS A 622 7.07 7.99 -40.35
N GLU A 623 8.18 7.84 -41.07
CA GLU A 623 8.73 6.53 -41.40
C GLU A 623 9.10 5.74 -40.14
N LYS A 624 9.83 6.35 -39.19
CA LYS A 624 10.15 5.67 -37.92
C LYS A 624 8.92 5.50 -37.05
N ALA A 625 8.01 6.47 -37.03
CA ALA A 625 6.75 6.38 -36.29
C ALA A 625 5.94 5.13 -36.71
N TYR A 626 5.68 4.96 -38.01
CA TYR A 626 4.85 3.86 -38.49
C TYR A 626 5.57 2.51 -38.43
N ASN A 627 6.89 2.47 -38.62
CA ASN A 627 7.68 1.27 -38.36
C ASN A 627 7.64 0.83 -36.89
N LEU A 628 7.64 1.78 -35.95
CA LEU A 628 7.50 1.49 -34.53
C LEU A 628 6.12 0.92 -34.19
N ILE A 629 5.06 1.38 -34.89
CA ILE A 629 3.71 0.81 -34.74
C ILE A 629 3.71 -0.66 -35.14
N TRP A 630 4.27 -0.97 -36.30
CA TRP A 630 4.41 -2.36 -36.74
C TRP A 630 5.25 -3.20 -35.75
N GLU A 631 6.39 -2.68 -35.26
CA GLU A 631 7.25 -3.38 -34.29
C GLU A 631 6.47 -3.75 -33.02
N ALA A 632 5.68 -2.80 -32.47
CA ALA A 632 4.89 -3.02 -31.26
C ALA A 632 3.78 -4.07 -31.49
N ILE A 633 3.07 -3.99 -32.62
CA ILE A 633 1.98 -4.92 -32.94
C ILE A 633 2.53 -6.32 -33.24
N ALA A 634 3.58 -6.43 -34.05
CA ALA A 634 4.24 -7.69 -34.35
C ALA A 634 4.83 -8.34 -33.08
N GLY A 635 5.36 -7.52 -32.17
CA GLY A 635 5.83 -7.93 -30.84
C GLY A 635 4.72 -8.26 -29.84
N LYS A 636 3.45 -8.13 -30.21
CA LYS A 636 2.27 -8.35 -29.37
C LYS A 636 2.28 -7.52 -28.09
N ILE A 637 2.76 -6.27 -28.19
CA ILE A 637 2.82 -5.34 -27.07
C ILE A 637 1.40 -4.86 -26.73
N GLY A 638 0.86 -5.32 -25.60
CA GLY A 638 -0.49 -5.00 -25.18
C GLY A 638 -0.64 -3.54 -24.73
N GLY A 639 -1.76 -2.89 -25.09
CA GLY A 639 -2.10 -1.53 -24.65
C GLY A 639 -1.37 -0.41 -25.40
N PHE A 640 -0.84 -0.69 -26.59
CA PHE A 640 -0.19 0.29 -27.46
C PHE A 640 -1.09 0.72 -28.63
N GLY A 641 -0.95 2.00 -29.04
CA GLY A 641 -1.53 2.56 -30.27
C GLY A 641 -2.91 3.19 -30.09
N GLU A 642 -3.11 4.36 -30.70
CA GLU A 642 -4.45 4.89 -31.00
C GLU A 642 -4.82 4.40 -32.40
N GLU A 643 -6.08 3.99 -32.62
CA GLU A 643 -6.53 3.42 -33.90
C GLU A 643 -6.22 4.34 -35.08
N GLU A 644 -6.36 5.65 -34.92
CA GLU A 644 -6.03 6.64 -35.95
C GLU A 644 -4.58 6.52 -36.44
N ASN A 645 -3.60 6.44 -35.55
CA ASN A 645 -2.19 6.29 -35.92
C ASN A 645 -1.93 4.94 -36.62
N ILE A 646 -2.72 3.90 -36.31
CA ILE A 646 -2.61 2.58 -36.95
C ILE A 646 -3.16 2.64 -38.38
N TYR A 647 -4.30 3.30 -38.60
CA TYR A 647 -4.83 3.55 -39.94
C TYR A 647 -3.87 4.41 -40.80
N GLU A 648 -3.20 5.40 -40.21
CA GLU A 648 -2.16 6.15 -40.91
C GLU A 648 -0.98 5.25 -41.30
N ALA A 649 -0.56 4.33 -40.42
CA ALA A 649 0.49 3.36 -40.72
C ALA A 649 0.08 2.39 -41.84
N THR A 650 -1.17 1.90 -41.88
CA THR A 650 -1.63 1.05 -42.99
C THR A 650 -1.62 1.79 -44.31
N ASN A 651 -2.07 3.05 -44.34
CA ASN A 651 -1.98 3.89 -45.54
C ASN A 651 -0.53 4.08 -46.01
N TYR A 652 0.39 4.31 -45.08
CA TYR A 652 1.82 4.42 -45.37
C TYR A 652 2.40 3.15 -45.99
N PHE A 653 2.20 1.99 -45.36
CA PHE A 653 2.74 0.72 -45.85
C PHE A 653 2.08 0.27 -47.17
N MET A 654 0.82 0.64 -47.40
CA MET A 654 0.13 0.43 -48.68
C MET A 654 0.80 1.20 -49.82
N GLN A 655 1.14 2.48 -49.61
CA GLN A 655 1.86 3.27 -50.61
C GLN A 655 3.26 2.70 -50.91
N LYS A 656 3.91 2.12 -49.90
CA LYS A 656 5.23 1.48 -50.03
C LYS A 656 5.18 0.04 -50.52
N LYS A 657 3.99 -0.55 -50.66
CA LYS A 657 3.77 -1.96 -51.02
C LYS A 657 4.45 -2.94 -50.05
N GLU A 658 4.54 -2.59 -48.78
CA GLU A 658 5.10 -3.45 -47.72
C GLU A 658 4.02 -4.39 -47.18
N TYR A 659 3.61 -5.36 -48.01
CA TYR A 659 2.47 -6.24 -47.73
C TYR A 659 2.65 -7.12 -46.48
N ASP A 660 3.88 -7.56 -46.16
CA ASP A 660 4.17 -8.33 -44.94
C ASP A 660 3.81 -7.56 -43.66
N LYS A 661 4.02 -6.23 -43.68
CA LYS A 661 3.67 -5.38 -42.53
C LYS A 661 2.18 -5.08 -42.48
N LEU A 662 1.55 -4.90 -43.64
CA LEU A 662 0.11 -4.69 -43.74
C LEU A 662 -0.69 -5.88 -43.22
N GLU A 663 -0.24 -7.10 -43.50
CA GLU A 663 -0.87 -8.33 -43.00
C GLU A 663 -1.01 -8.24 -41.47
N VAL A 664 0.11 -8.02 -40.78
CA VAL A 664 0.16 -7.92 -39.31
C VAL A 664 -0.76 -6.81 -38.78
N LEU A 665 -0.81 -5.65 -39.42
CA LEU A 665 -1.65 -4.53 -38.97
C LEU A 665 -3.14 -4.80 -39.19
N TYR A 666 -3.53 -5.34 -40.34
CA TYR A 666 -4.94 -5.64 -40.64
C TYR A 666 -5.46 -6.81 -39.82
N GLU A 667 -4.64 -7.85 -39.57
CA GLU A 667 -4.98 -8.93 -38.64
C GLU A 667 -5.25 -8.38 -37.23
N TRP A 668 -4.37 -7.52 -36.73
CA TRP A 668 -4.54 -6.90 -35.41
C TRP A 668 -5.79 -6.01 -35.30
N LEU A 669 -6.15 -5.31 -36.39
CA LEU A 669 -7.38 -4.51 -36.45
C LEU A 669 -8.62 -5.41 -36.47
N LEU A 670 -8.62 -6.49 -37.26
CA LEU A 670 -9.72 -7.46 -37.32
C LEU A 670 -9.90 -8.27 -36.03
N GLU A 671 -8.83 -8.50 -35.25
CA GLU A 671 -8.95 -9.08 -33.91
C GLU A 671 -9.80 -8.20 -32.97
N ARG A 672 -9.91 -6.90 -33.23
CA ARG A 672 -10.68 -5.93 -32.43
C ARG A 672 -12.05 -5.61 -33.01
N ASP A 673 -12.14 -5.62 -34.34
CA ASP A 673 -13.36 -5.37 -35.08
C ASP A 673 -13.59 -6.50 -36.10
N SER A 674 -13.99 -7.66 -35.59
CA SER A 674 -14.09 -8.90 -36.35
C SER A 674 -15.27 -8.93 -37.34
N GLU A 675 -16.18 -7.95 -37.28
CA GLU A 675 -17.34 -7.83 -38.17
C GLU A 675 -17.16 -6.70 -39.20
N ASN A 676 -15.91 -6.31 -39.46
CA ASN A 676 -15.61 -5.24 -40.39
C ASN A 676 -15.31 -5.77 -41.79
N ALA A 677 -16.35 -5.83 -42.63
CA ALA A 677 -16.25 -6.28 -44.03
C ALA A 677 -15.19 -5.52 -44.84
N PHE A 678 -14.99 -4.22 -44.56
CA PHE A 678 -13.98 -3.42 -45.25
C PHE A 678 -12.56 -3.84 -44.88
N LEU A 679 -12.27 -4.10 -43.60
CA LEU A 679 -10.96 -4.61 -43.16
C LEU A 679 -10.69 -6.01 -43.73
N MET A 680 -11.71 -6.87 -43.79
CA MET A 680 -11.59 -8.20 -44.41
C MET A 680 -11.23 -8.12 -45.89
N ALA A 681 -11.92 -7.25 -46.65
CA ALA A 681 -11.61 -7.02 -48.06
C ALA A 681 -10.18 -6.46 -48.26
N ARG A 682 -9.73 -5.56 -47.38
CA ARG A 682 -8.35 -5.03 -47.40
C ARG A 682 -7.31 -6.10 -47.08
N LEU A 683 -7.56 -6.95 -46.08
CA LEU A 683 -6.68 -8.07 -45.75
C LEU A 683 -6.63 -9.10 -46.87
N ALA A 684 -7.75 -9.41 -47.52
CA ALA A 684 -7.79 -10.31 -48.67
C ALA A 684 -6.91 -9.81 -49.82
N ALA A 685 -6.96 -8.51 -50.12
CA ALA A 685 -6.08 -7.89 -51.11
C ALA A 685 -4.60 -7.99 -50.71
N VAL A 686 -4.28 -7.88 -49.42
CA VAL A 686 -2.91 -8.07 -48.91
C VAL A 686 -2.47 -9.53 -49.08
N TYR A 687 -3.30 -10.51 -48.71
CA TYR A 687 -3.02 -11.93 -48.90
C TYR A 687 -2.77 -12.30 -50.37
N ALA A 688 -3.56 -11.75 -51.28
CA ALA A 688 -3.35 -11.93 -52.72
C ALA A 688 -1.96 -11.44 -53.18
N ASN A 689 -1.52 -10.26 -52.71
CA ASN A 689 -0.20 -9.71 -53.04
C ASN A 689 0.95 -10.51 -52.40
N LEU A 690 0.69 -11.22 -51.30
CA LEU A 690 1.64 -12.13 -50.65
C LEU A 690 1.64 -13.55 -51.25
N GLY A 691 0.77 -13.84 -52.21
CA GLY A 691 0.63 -15.18 -52.80
C GLY A 691 -0.10 -16.19 -51.89
N LYS A 692 -0.79 -15.71 -50.85
CA LYS A 692 -1.63 -16.48 -49.92
C LYS A 692 -3.04 -16.61 -50.49
N THR A 693 -3.16 -17.35 -51.59
CA THR A 693 -4.38 -17.37 -52.42
C THR A 693 -5.59 -17.96 -51.68
N GLU A 694 -5.41 -19.00 -50.87
CA GLU A 694 -6.52 -19.61 -50.13
C GLU A 694 -7.04 -18.67 -49.02
N GLU A 695 -6.13 -18.07 -48.26
CA GLU A 695 -6.48 -17.09 -47.23
C GLU A 695 -7.14 -15.84 -47.81
N ALA A 696 -6.70 -15.40 -49.00
CA ALA A 696 -7.35 -14.32 -49.74
C ALA A 696 -8.79 -14.67 -50.15
N ARG A 697 -9.04 -15.91 -50.61
CA ARG A 697 -10.39 -16.40 -50.94
C ARG A 697 -11.28 -16.44 -49.71
N GLU A 698 -10.77 -16.97 -48.61
CA GLU A 698 -11.50 -17.05 -47.34
C GLU A 698 -11.92 -15.66 -46.84
N MET A 699 -10.99 -14.70 -46.83
CA MET A 699 -11.28 -13.34 -46.36
C MET A 699 -12.26 -12.57 -47.26
N VAL A 700 -12.20 -12.72 -48.58
CA VAL A 700 -13.20 -12.10 -49.48
C VAL A 700 -14.59 -12.70 -49.28
N ASN A 701 -14.69 -14.02 -49.17
CA ASN A 701 -15.99 -14.66 -48.93
C ASN A 701 -16.59 -14.21 -47.59
N ALA A 702 -15.77 -14.13 -46.54
CA ALA A 702 -16.20 -13.61 -45.25
C ALA A 702 -16.65 -12.14 -45.32
N ALA A 703 -15.95 -11.30 -46.09
CA ALA A 703 -16.34 -9.90 -46.31
C ALA A 703 -17.70 -9.78 -47.01
N VAL A 704 -17.94 -10.57 -48.05
CA VAL A 704 -19.20 -10.59 -48.82
C VAL A 704 -20.36 -11.15 -47.98
N GLU A 705 -20.11 -12.14 -47.13
CA GLU A 705 -21.12 -12.68 -46.22
C GLU A 705 -21.58 -11.62 -45.19
N LEU A 706 -20.66 -10.79 -44.70
CA LEU A 706 -20.95 -9.67 -43.80
C LEU A 706 -21.59 -8.47 -44.49
N ASP A 707 -21.16 -8.15 -45.71
CA ASP A 707 -21.73 -7.08 -46.54
C ASP A 707 -22.00 -7.57 -47.97
N PRO A 708 -23.23 -8.03 -48.26
CA PRO A 708 -23.63 -8.47 -49.60
C PRO A 708 -23.47 -7.39 -50.68
N GLY A 709 -23.31 -6.11 -50.32
CA GLY A 709 -22.99 -5.04 -51.26
C GLY A 709 -21.63 -5.20 -51.94
N LEU A 710 -20.75 -6.05 -51.41
CA LEU A 710 -19.42 -6.35 -51.95
C LEU A 710 -19.41 -7.53 -52.94
N GLU A 711 -20.55 -8.19 -53.21
CA GLU A 711 -20.63 -9.43 -54.00
C GLU A 711 -20.01 -9.29 -55.40
N GLU A 712 -20.33 -8.22 -56.15
CA GLU A 712 -19.80 -7.98 -57.49
C GLU A 712 -18.27 -7.76 -57.51
N ASP A 713 -17.75 -7.01 -56.54
CA ASP A 713 -16.31 -6.75 -56.42
C ASP A 713 -15.56 -7.99 -55.89
N GLY A 714 -16.19 -8.77 -55.02
CA GLY A 714 -15.67 -10.03 -54.49
C GLY A 714 -15.52 -11.10 -55.59
N GLU A 715 -16.54 -11.29 -56.43
CA GLU A 715 -16.47 -12.22 -57.56
C GLU A 715 -15.35 -11.85 -58.54
N ARG A 716 -15.22 -10.56 -58.91
CA ARG A 716 -14.13 -10.06 -59.75
C ARG A 716 -12.76 -10.32 -59.14
N PHE A 717 -12.62 -10.10 -57.84
CA PHE A 717 -11.38 -10.37 -57.12
C PHE A 717 -11.01 -11.86 -57.15
N LEU A 718 -11.99 -12.75 -56.90
CA LEU A 718 -11.79 -14.21 -56.92
C LEU A 718 -11.45 -14.76 -58.31
N GLU A 719 -11.94 -14.14 -59.39
CA GLU A 719 -11.55 -14.45 -60.76
C GLU A 719 -10.10 -14.07 -61.05
N GLY A 720 -9.64 -12.92 -60.53
CA GLY A 720 -8.25 -12.46 -60.65
C GLY A 720 -7.22 -13.27 -59.85
N LEU A 721 -7.68 -14.14 -58.95
CA LEU A 721 -6.85 -15.08 -58.18
C LEU A 721 -6.67 -16.45 -58.84
N LYS A 722 -7.33 -16.71 -59.99
CA LYS A 722 -7.15 -17.92 -60.81
C LYS A 722 -5.95 -17.76 -61.73
#